data_AF-A0A1Q8CT95-F1
#
_entry.id   AF-A0A1Q8CT95-F1
#
_cell.length_a   1.000
_cell.length_b   1.000
_cell.length_c   1.000
_cell.angle_alpha   90.00
_cell.angle_beta   90.00
_cell.angle_gamma   90.00
#
_symmetry.space_group_name_H-M   'P 1'
#
loop_
_entity.id
_entity.type
_entity.pdbx_description
1 polymer ?
#
loop_
_entity_poly.entity_id
_entity_poly.type
_entity_poly.pdbx_seq_one_letter_code
_entity_poly.pdbx_strand_id
1 'polypeptide(L)'
;MLLAAAAFAVVASRPNPLPTTEPTGDVARVQQAIEAQLDPAGGQDPIALLPADFLRVSGRHPVRMEAPDGTVRAVHPGGGCSSPWGDTRWDYSVGCKAHDLGYDMLRYAEAKGQPLAPELRERLDDRLSMDMHAQCELNPRGSPASCEVVATLYTVGLVVNSWHQRWGPPKNEPVGPWSVAMVVIMLLVAVRAPAVVRRGPRRHRPRHAPRHPELTGTELAQADYLSFLRILALTGIVLAESLLAFTMRGSAEPGWVWPLTWLLQLVPLFFLAGGHANLLAWRGTRAAGAGYGTYLVGRVGWLIRPVLAFVIAWLVVPLSLELLQAPEASITAFSRLVVQPLWLLGLYVVVVAVTPLTHRLHAALPVVTPAVLLAGVVGLSFVGGSLAAHVGGVLVALLFAQLAFHYAEGGFWRVPRMVLVTLALAAFAGLVVLTVFGAQPKLQLAEPTGYAAFAPSLAGVLLIGIVQLCLVVLPREPGLRTVATSAPARGVAVVRAAPMTVYLVYLCAMLVLEGLVGVARGAVASGGGIEWLTQPRTMFAIGLMAMPTLLAFLWFERRSDRPGPPEADPPEPPDEVVEARPRRVWPEPVAAGLGVVYGALGVLGFAVTGLSGWTQSSELLGLPIDPMANLIHLLLGWYLVHCVHLQTVGGPGPWLVTAIACVPPMITTVSGVGTAVHGATMVAALALALVCVQPSRAGRSGARAVPVGGTGG
;
A
#
# COMPACT_ATOMS: atom_id res chain seq x y z
N MET A 1 -13.89 9.28 2.18
CA MET A 1 -13.44 8.01 1.55
C MET A 1 -13.47 8.10 0.03
N LEU A 2 -14.62 8.40 -0.61
CA LEU A 2 -14.67 8.57 -2.07
C LEU A 2 -13.65 9.61 -2.59
N LEU A 3 -13.62 10.81 -1.99
CA LEU A 3 -12.63 11.84 -2.35
C LEU A 3 -11.18 11.38 -2.17
N ALA A 4 -10.88 10.68 -1.07
CA ALA A 4 -9.53 10.17 -0.82
C ALA A 4 -9.14 9.07 -1.83
N ALA A 5 -10.08 8.19 -2.19
CA ALA A 5 -9.85 7.15 -3.18
C ALA A 5 -9.71 7.73 -4.60
N ALA A 6 -10.47 8.77 -4.95
CA ALA A 6 -10.33 9.48 -6.22
C ALA A 6 -9.02 10.27 -6.30
N ALA A 7 -8.66 11.01 -5.25
CA ALA A 7 -7.38 11.72 -5.18
C ALA A 7 -6.21 10.75 -5.28
N PHE A 8 -6.29 9.62 -4.56
CA PHE A 8 -5.33 8.54 -4.69
C PHE A 8 -5.26 8.00 -6.12
N ALA A 9 -6.40 7.75 -6.76
CA ALA A 9 -6.42 7.21 -8.12
C ALA A 9 -5.68 8.14 -9.11
N VAL A 10 -5.85 9.45 -8.97
CA VAL A 10 -5.12 10.45 -9.78
C VAL A 10 -3.62 10.43 -9.49
N VAL A 11 -3.20 10.30 -8.24
CA VAL A 11 -1.76 10.24 -7.89
C VAL A 11 -1.12 8.92 -8.31
N ALA A 12 -1.85 7.81 -8.17
CA ALA A 12 -1.42 6.47 -8.55
C ALA A 12 -1.32 6.28 -10.07
N SER A 13 -2.00 7.12 -10.86
CA SER A 13 -1.91 7.08 -12.33
C SER A 13 -0.77 7.92 -12.91
N ARG A 14 -0.02 8.64 -12.08
CA ARG A 14 1.14 9.43 -12.52
C ARG A 14 2.23 8.49 -13.06
N PRO A 15 2.90 8.84 -14.17
CA PRO A 15 4.01 8.06 -14.69
C PRO A 15 5.19 8.01 -13.71
N ASN A 16 6.04 7.00 -13.88
CA ASN A 16 7.30 6.90 -13.14
C ASN A 16 8.21 8.10 -13.50
N PRO A 17 8.93 8.65 -12.51
CA PRO A 17 9.94 9.67 -12.79
C PRO A 17 11.03 9.09 -13.70
N LEU A 18 11.50 9.90 -14.64
CA LEU A 18 12.60 9.54 -15.52
C LEU A 18 13.90 10.09 -14.92
N PRO A 19 14.94 9.26 -14.71
CA PRO A 19 16.22 9.75 -14.22
C PRO A 19 16.83 10.69 -15.26
N THR A 20 17.19 11.89 -14.82
CA THR A 20 17.86 12.89 -15.65
C THR A 20 19.37 12.75 -15.51
N THR A 21 20.07 12.96 -16.62
CA THR A 21 21.54 12.99 -16.65
C THR A 21 21.97 14.27 -17.34
N GLU A 22 23.21 14.71 -17.14
CA GLU A 22 23.72 15.87 -17.85
C GLU A 22 23.60 15.64 -19.37
N PRO A 23 22.90 16.53 -20.10
CA PRO A 23 22.63 16.30 -21.50
C PRO A 23 23.89 16.52 -22.33
N THR A 24 24.07 15.68 -23.34
CA THR A 24 25.27 15.69 -24.20
C THR A 24 24.90 15.71 -25.68
N GLY A 25 25.82 16.20 -26.52
CA GLY A 25 25.70 16.16 -27.98
C GLY A 25 24.42 16.84 -28.51
N ASP A 26 23.57 16.07 -29.20
CA ASP A 26 22.33 16.57 -29.78
C ASP A 26 21.30 16.98 -28.72
N VAL A 27 21.28 16.33 -27.56
CA VAL A 27 20.31 16.64 -26.50
C VAL A 27 20.66 17.95 -25.81
N ALA A 28 21.96 18.24 -25.62
CA ALA A 28 22.42 19.55 -25.16
C ALA A 28 22.02 20.68 -26.11
N ARG A 29 22.10 20.45 -27.43
CA ARG A 29 21.63 21.41 -28.45
C ARG A 29 20.12 21.64 -28.39
N VAL A 30 19.34 20.59 -28.14
CA VAL A 30 17.88 20.73 -27.94
C VAL A 30 17.55 21.50 -26.67
N GLN A 31 18.28 21.29 -25.58
CA GLN A 31 18.11 22.12 -24.38
C GLN A 31 18.35 23.60 -24.70
N GLN A 32 19.41 23.93 -25.44
CA GLN A 32 19.68 25.32 -25.87
C GLN A 32 18.56 25.87 -26.77
N ALA A 33 18.01 25.03 -27.66
CA ALA A 33 16.86 25.42 -28.48
C ALA A 33 15.61 25.72 -27.63
N ILE A 34 15.35 24.94 -26.58
CA ILE A 34 14.28 25.23 -25.60
C ILE A 34 14.56 26.54 -24.86
N GLU A 35 15.79 26.77 -24.42
CA GLU A 35 16.17 28.02 -23.73
C GLU A 35 15.97 29.25 -24.63
N ALA A 36 16.33 29.17 -25.91
CA ALA A 36 16.05 30.22 -26.90
C ALA A 36 14.54 30.41 -27.13
N GLN A 37 13.74 29.33 -27.11
CA GLN A 37 12.29 29.40 -27.25
C GLN A 37 11.62 30.12 -26.05
N LEU A 38 12.21 30.01 -24.86
CA LEU A 38 11.73 30.67 -23.64
C LEU A 38 12.01 32.18 -23.62
N ASP A 39 13.00 32.64 -24.38
CA ASP A 39 13.37 34.05 -24.54
C ASP A 39 13.28 34.52 -26.02
N PRO A 40 12.06 34.74 -26.55
CA PRO A 40 11.88 35.20 -27.93
C PRO A 40 12.49 36.59 -28.22
N ALA A 41 12.75 37.39 -27.19
CA ALA A 41 13.36 38.70 -27.34
C ALA A 41 14.91 38.63 -27.46
N GLY A 42 15.51 37.51 -27.06
CA GLY A 42 16.96 37.29 -27.05
C GLY A 42 17.59 37.14 -28.45
N GLY A 43 16.79 37.12 -29.52
CA GLY A 43 17.27 37.13 -30.91
C GLY A 43 17.91 35.83 -31.41
N GLN A 44 17.93 34.78 -30.59
CA GLN A 44 18.37 33.45 -31.01
C GLN A 44 17.21 32.70 -31.68
N ASP A 45 17.47 32.10 -32.84
CA ASP A 45 16.48 31.29 -33.56
C ASP A 45 16.51 29.83 -33.07
N PRO A 46 15.47 29.34 -32.37
CA PRO A 46 15.42 27.97 -31.88
C PRO A 46 15.54 26.93 -32.99
N ILE A 47 15.04 27.22 -34.20
CA ILE A 47 15.10 26.29 -35.33
C ILE A 47 16.54 26.08 -35.79
N ALA A 48 17.38 27.11 -35.72
CA ALA A 48 18.79 27.03 -36.10
C ALA A 48 19.62 26.19 -35.12
N LEU A 49 19.16 26.04 -33.88
CA LEU A 49 19.81 25.26 -32.83
C LEU A 49 19.41 23.77 -32.84
N LEU A 50 18.35 23.41 -33.56
CA LEU A 50 17.85 22.03 -33.61
C LEU A 50 18.86 21.08 -34.25
N PRO A 51 19.01 19.83 -33.72
CA PRO A 51 19.84 18.81 -34.35
C PRO A 51 19.39 18.46 -35.77
N ALA A 52 20.34 18.07 -36.62
CA ALA A 52 20.07 17.73 -38.01
C ALA A 52 19.09 16.54 -38.18
N ASP A 53 19.05 15.63 -37.21
CA ASP A 53 18.14 14.49 -37.21
C ASP A 53 16.87 14.72 -36.40
N PHE A 54 16.61 15.94 -35.91
CA PHE A 54 15.38 16.29 -35.18
C PHE A 54 14.14 15.84 -35.95
N LEU A 55 14.05 16.21 -37.24
CA LEU A 55 12.93 15.81 -38.10
C LEU A 55 12.77 14.28 -38.18
N ARG A 56 13.87 13.55 -38.33
CA ARG A 56 13.85 12.09 -38.47
C ARG A 56 13.36 11.40 -37.18
N VAL A 57 13.67 11.98 -36.02
CA VAL A 57 13.34 11.40 -34.71
C VAL A 57 11.98 11.87 -34.20
N SER A 58 11.67 13.17 -34.30
CA SER A 58 10.41 13.75 -33.83
C SER A 58 9.28 13.65 -34.85
N GLY A 59 9.59 13.55 -36.14
CA GLY A 59 8.62 13.63 -37.23
C GLY A 59 8.04 15.03 -37.43
N ARG A 60 8.68 16.07 -36.89
CA ARG A 60 8.15 17.46 -36.88
C ARG A 60 8.96 18.39 -37.76
N HIS A 61 8.26 19.22 -38.52
CA HIS A 61 8.82 20.30 -39.33
C HIS A 61 8.47 21.65 -38.71
N PRO A 62 9.36 22.23 -37.87
CA PRO A 62 9.11 23.54 -37.28
C PRO A 62 9.17 24.65 -38.32
N VAL A 63 8.35 25.69 -38.13
CA VAL A 63 8.32 26.89 -38.98
C VAL A 63 8.38 28.15 -38.11
N ARG A 64 8.68 29.29 -38.73
CA ARG A 64 8.66 30.58 -38.05
C ARG A 64 7.28 31.23 -38.24
N MET A 65 6.73 31.81 -37.19
CA MET A 65 5.41 32.45 -37.21
C MET A 65 5.47 33.73 -36.39
N GLU A 66 4.90 34.81 -36.92
CA GLU A 66 4.78 36.08 -36.20
C GLU A 66 3.68 35.95 -35.14
N ALA A 67 4.00 36.31 -33.90
CA ALA A 67 3.09 36.34 -32.78
C ALA A 67 2.41 37.71 -32.66
N PRO A 68 1.24 37.81 -31.99
CA PRO A 68 0.51 39.07 -31.83
C PRO A 68 1.29 40.19 -31.11
N ASP A 69 2.33 39.84 -30.35
CA ASP A 69 3.24 40.78 -29.69
C ASP A 69 4.36 41.31 -30.62
N GLY A 70 4.34 40.94 -31.90
CA GLY A 70 5.32 41.31 -32.92
C GLY A 70 6.61 40.47 -32.88
N THR A 71 6.71 39.48 -32.00
CA THR A 71 7.86 38.56 -31.97
C THR A 71 7.73 37.47 -33.03
N VAL A 72 8.86 36.93 -33.49
CA VAL A 72 8.87 35.76 -34.37
C VAL A 72 9.14 34.51 -33.52
N ARG A 73 8.19 33.57 -33.51
CA ARG A 73 8.26 32.33 -32.72
C ARG A 73 8.57 31.15 -33.63
N ALA A 74 9.39 30.22 -33.14
CA ALA A 74 9.49 28.89 -33.75
C ALA A 74 8.27 28.07 -33.31
N VAL A 75 7.58 27.43 -34.24
CA VAL A 75 6.31 26.75 -33.96
C VAL A 75 6.20 25.41 -34.66
N HIS A 76 5.45 24.48 -34.08
CA HIS A 76 4.99 23.28 -34.77
C HIS A 76 3.67 23.62 -35.48
N PRO A 77 3.63 23.70 -36.82
CA PRO A 77 2.47 24.24 -37.55
C PRO A 77 1.20 23.40 -37.41
N GLY A 78 1.33 22.08 -37.22
CA GLY A 78 0.23 21.16 -36.94
C GLY A 78 -0.15 21.07 -35.45
N GLY A 79 0.52 21.84 -34.59
CA GLY A 79 0.17 21.98 -33.18
C GLY A 79 -1.09 22.81 -32.98
N GLY A 80 -1.69 22.70 -31.79
CA GLY A 80 -2.95 23.37 -31.48
C GLY A 80 -3.18 23.51 -29.99
N CYS A 81 -4.07 24.42 -29.61
CA CYS A 81 -4.44 24.58 -28.21
C CYS A 81 -5.28 23.37 -27.77
N SER A 82 -4.63 22.39 -27.15
CA SER A 82 -5.24 21.15 -26.68
C SER A 82 -6.19 21.42 -25.50
N SER A 83 -7.40 21.86 -25.79
CA SER A 83 -8.45 22.13 -24.80
C SER A 83 -9.70 21.28 -25.05
N PRO A 84 -10.57 21.07 -24.04
CA PRO A 84 -11.86 20.42 -24.25
C PRO A 84 -12.78 21.15 -25.25
N TRP A 85 -12.44 22.39 -25.62
CA TRP A 85 -13.27 23.30 -26.41
C TRP A 85 -12.62 23.74 -27.74
N GLY A 86 -11.44 23.21 -28.08
CA GLY A 86 -10.71 23.55 -29.30
C GLY A 86 -10.10 24.96 -29.31
N ASP A 87 -9.90 25.51 -30.51
CA ASP A 87 -9.35 26.85 -30.72
C ASP A 87 -10.23 27.93 -30.10
N THR A 88 -9.61 28.86 -29.38
CA THR A 88 -10.33 29.95 -28.73
C THR A 88 -10.55 31.12 -29.67
N ARG A 89 -11.59 31.91 -29.40
CA ARG A 89 -11.83 33.17 -30.12
C ARG A 89 -10.74 34.22 -29.91
N TRP A 90 -9.84 34.08 -28.93
CA TRP A 90 -8.85 35.10 -28.54
C TRP A 90 -7.47 34.90 -29.18
N ASP A 91 -7.32 33.91 -30.07
CA ASP A 91 -6.12 33.71 -30.89
C ASP A 91 -4.85 33.40 -30.09
N TYR A 92 -4.93 32.39 -29.23
CA TYR A 92 -3.76 31.84 -28.53
C TYR A 92 -2.86 30.97 -29.46
N SER A 93 -3.16 30.91 -30.76
CA SER A 93 -2.65 29.88 -31.68
C SER A 93 -1.11 29.83 -31.74
N VAL A 94 -0.46 30.99 -31.87
CA VAL A 94 1.00 31.06 -32.00
C VAL A 94 1.69 30.58 -30.73
N GLY A 95 1.21 31.02 -29.56
CA GLY A 95 1.71 30.57 -28.25
C GLY A 95 1.55 29.06 -28.08
N CYS A 96 0.37 28.51 -28.37
CA CYS A 96 0.13 27.06 -28.29
C CYS A 96 1.02 26.26 -29.24
N LYS A 97 1.23 26.71 -30.48
CA LYS A 97 2.10 26.00 -31.44
C LYS A 97 3.59 26.12 -31.08
N ALA A 98 4.00 27.23 -30.46
CA ALA A 98 5.33 27.41 -29.91
C ALA A 98 5.58 26.47 -28.72
N HIS A 99 4.57 26.33 -27.86
CA HIS A 99 4.58 25.40 -26.73
C HIS A 99 4.64 23.93 -27.19
N ASP A 100 3.84 23.54 -28.18
CA ASP A 100 3.87 22.20 -28.77
C ASP A 100 5.25 21.84 -29.34
N LEU A 101 5.94 22.80 -29.96
CA LEU A 101 7.32 22.58 -30.42
C LEU A 101 8.29 22.33 -29.25
N GLY A 102 8.16 23.08 -28.15
CA GLY A 102 8.93 22.83 -26.93
C GLY A 102 8.66 21.43 -26.35
N TYR A 103 7.41 20.98 -26.40
CA TYR A 103 7.02 19.63 -26.02
C TYR A 103 7.62 18.56 -26.94
N ASP A 104 7.68 18.81 -28.25
CA ASP A 104 8.33 17.91 -29.22
C ASP A 104 9.86 17.84 -28.99
N MET A 105 10.48 18.93 -28.55
CA MET A 105 11.89 18.96 -28.12
C MET A 105 12.13 18.09 -26.87
N LEU A 106 11.25 18.14 -25.88
CA LEU A 106 11.32 17.25 -24.71
C LEU A 106 11.18 15.77 -25.09
N ARG A 107 10.22 15.44 -25.99
CA ARG A 107 10.04 14.07 -26.51
C ARG A 107 11.25 13.58 -27.29
N TYR A 108 11.89 14.45 -28.08
CA TYR A 108 13.12 14.12 -28.78
C TYR A 108 14.24 13.70 -27.82
N ALA A 109 14.41 14.43 -26.72
CA ALA A 109 15.42 14.11 -25.70
C ALA A 109 15.15 12.75 -25.03
N GLU A 110 13.88 12.46 -24.70
CA GLU A 110 13.46 11.15 -24.21
C GLU A 110 13.76 10.02 -25.22
N ALA A 111 13.45 10.24 -26.50
CA ALA A 111 13.71 9.27 -27.56
C ALA A 111 15.20 8.97 -27.76
N LYS A 112 16.09 9.91 -27.38
CA LYS A 112 17.54 9.75 -27.35
C LYS A 112 18.06 9.08 -26.07
N GLY A 113 17.19 8.77 -25.12
CA GLY A 113 17.53 8.17 -23.83
C GLY A 113 18.13 9.14 -22.81
N GLN A 114 18.07 10.45 -23.06
CA GLN A 114 18.52 11.49 -22.13
C GLN A 114 17.36 12.47 -21.89
N PRO A 115 16.34 12.07 -21.11
CA PRO A 115 15.25 12.96 -20.76
C PRO A 115 15.78 14.21 -20.05
N LEU A 116 15.28 15.37 -20.48
CA LEU A 116 15.69 16.66 -19.92
C LEU A 116 15.04 16.93 -18.56
N ALA A 117 15.62 17.89 -17.83
CA ALA A 117 15.19 18.24 -16.47
C ALA A 117 13.73 18.77 -16.42
N PRO A 118 12.93 18.39 -15.41
CA PRO A 118 11.52 18.76 -15.33
C PRO A 118 11.25 20.28 -15.34
N GLU A 119 12.21 21.07 -14.86
CA GLU A 119 12.13 22.54 -14.81
C GLU A 119 11.98 23.15 -16.20
N LEU A 120 12.49 22.51 -17.26
CA LEU A 120 12.30 23.00 -18.63
C LEU A 120 10.85 22.91 -19.07
N ARG A 121 10.13 21.85 -18.68
CA ARG A 121 8.69 21.76 -18.95
C ARG A 121 7.91 22.80 -18.14
N GLU A 122 8.24 22.97 -16.86
CA GLU A 122 7.61 23.99 -16.01
C GLU A 122 7.76 25.39 -16.65
N ARG A 123 8.97 25.76 -17.09
CA ARG A 123 9.22 27.04 -17.74
C ARG A 123 8.50 27.20 -19.09
N LEU A 124 8.40 26.12 -19.89
CA LEU A 124 7.63 26.14 -21.14
C LEU A 124 6.14 26.38 -20.86
N ASP A 125 5.60 25.75 -19.83
CA ASP A 125 4.21 25.92 -19.41
C ASP A 125 3.94 27.33 -18.89
N ASP A 126 4.85 27.87 -18.06
CA ASP A 126 4.79 29.25 -17.57
C ASP A 126 4.84 30.24 -18.73
N ARG A 127 5.68 29.99 -19.74
CA ARG A 127 5.75 30.83 -20.94
C ARG A 127 4.44 30.84 -21.72
N LEU A 128 3.79 29.68 -21.90
CA LEU A 128 2.48 29.61 -22.54
C LEU A 128 1.42 30.37 -21.73
N SER A 129 1.42 30.21 -20.40
CA SER A 129 0.53 30.97 -19.51
C SER A 129 0.71 32.47 -19.71
N MET A 130 1.95 32.97 -19.69
CA MET A 130 2.25 34.38 -19.93
C MET A 130 1.80 34.84 -21.32
N ASP A 131 2.06 34.05 -22.38
CA ASP A 131 1.65 34.39 -23.75
C ASP A 131 0.10 34.49 -23.86
N MET A 132 -0.67 33.62 -23.19
CA MET A 132 -2.14 33.68 -23.20
C MET A 132 -2.69 34.89 -22.45
N HIS A 133 -2.13 35.22 -21.28
CA HIS A 133 -2.55 36.40 -20.51
C HIS A 133 -2.14 37.70 -21.22
N ALA A 134 -0.93 37.78 -21.77
CA ALA A 134 -0.49 38.92 -22.57
C ALA A 134 -1.39 39.14 -23.80
N GLN A 135 -1.87 38.06 -24.44
CA GLN A 135 -2.82 38.16 -25.54
C GLN A 135 -4.16 38.78 -25.10
N CYS A 136 -4.59 38.56 -23.86
CA CYS A 136 -5.78 39.21 -23.31
C CYS A 136 -5.60 40.71 -23.08
N GLU A 137 -4.37 41.17 -22.82
CA GLU A 137 -4.04 42.59 -22.74
C GLU A 137 -3.93 43.22 -24.13
N LEU A 138 -3.25 42.54 -25.07
CA LEU A 138 -3.00 43.03 -26.42
C LEU A 138 -4.26 43.07 -27.29
N ASN A 139 -5.04 41.98 -27.28
CA ASN A 139 -6.23 41.87 -28.12
C ASN A 139 -7.31 40.97 -27.47
N PRO A 140 -8.07 41.50 -26.49
CA PRO A 140 -9.14 40.76 -25.83
C PRO A 140 -10.37 40.49 -26.72
N ARG A 141 -10.35 40.93 -28.00
CA ARG A 141 -11.47 40.88 -28.95
C ARG A 141 -12.81 41.27 -28.31
N GLY A 142 -12.81 42.39 -27.58
CA GLY A 142 -13.99 42.97 -26.94
C GLY A 142 -14.48 42.26 -25.67
N SER A 143 -13.75 41.28 -25.11
CA SER A 143 -14.16 40.56 -23.91
C SER A 143 -12.97 40.23 -22.97
N PRO A 144 -12.33 41.24 -22.36
CA PRO A 144 -11.10 41.05 -21.57
C PRO A 144 -11.30 40.13 -20.36
N ALA A 145 -12.37 40.32 -19.59
CA ALA A 145 -12.64 39.47 -18.42
C ALA A 145 -12.83 37.98 -18.81
N SER A 146 -13.52 37.70 -19.91
CA SER A 146 -13.71 36.32 -20.38
C SER A 146 -12.42 35.72 -20.92
N CYS A 147 -11.58 36.52 -21.59
CA CYS A 147 -10.26 36.10 -22.04
C CYS A 147 -9.39 35.68 -20.84
N GLU A 148 -9.31 36.52 -19.81
CA GLU A 148 -8.55 36.26 -18.58
C GLU A 148 -9.01 35.00 -17.85
N VAL A 149 -10.31 34.80 -17.70
CA VAL A 149 -10.87 33.59 -17.07
C VAL A 149 -10.50 32.35 -17.87
N VAL A 150 -10.58 32.40 -19.20
CA VAL A 150 -10.24 31.25 -20.05
C VAL A 150 -8.73 30.99 -20.03
N ALA A 151 -7.89 32.01 -20.13
CA ALA A 151 -6.44 31.88 -19.97
C ALA A 151 -6.08 31.24 -18.62
N THR A 152 -6.70 31.70 -17.53
CA THR A 152 -6.53 31.10 -16.20
C THR A 152 -6.94 29.63 -16.16
N LEU A 153 -8.08 29.28 -16.75
CA LEU A 153 -8.54 27.88 -16.80
C LEU A 153 -7.59 26.99 -17.63
N TYR A 154 -7.02 27.53 -18.72
CA TYR A 154 -6.00 26.85 -19.51
C TYR A 154 -4.73 26.63 -18.69
N THR A 155 -4.25 27.66 -17.99
CA THR A 155 -3.09 27.57 -17.09
C THR A 155 -3.32 26.52 -16.00
N VAL A 156 -4.50 26.49 -15.37
CA VAL A 156 -4.85 25.46 -14.38
C VAL A 156 -4.83 24.06 -15.01
N GLY A 157 -5.44 23.88 -16.18
CA GLY A 157 -5.45 22.59 -16.89
C GLY A 157 -4.03 22.12 -17.25
N LEU A 158 -3.20 23.02 -17.75
CA LEU A 158 -1.81 22.78 -18.10
C LEU A 158 -0.99 22.36 -16.88
N VAL A 159 -1.06 23.13 -15.78
CA VAL A 159 -0.34 22.85 -14.53
C VAL A 159 -0.79 21.53 -13.92
N VAL A 160 -2.09 21.23 -13.90
CA VAL A 160 -2.60 19.94 -13.39
C VAL A 160 -2.11 18.77 -14.23
N ASN A 161 -2.12 18.90 -15.56
CA ASN A 161 -1.61 17.88 -16.47
C ASN A 161 -0.09 17.68 -16.32
N SER A 162 0.68 18.76 -16.22
CA SER A 162 2.12 18.71 -16.02
C SER A 162 2.50 18.18 -14.64
N TRP A 163 1.82 18.60 -13.57
CA TRP A 163 1.97 18.00 -12.25
C TRP A 163 1.70 16.50 -12.28
N HIS A 164 0.60 16.08 -12.90
CA HIS A 164 0.25 14.67 -13.03
C HIS A 164 1.39 13.90 -13.74
N GLN A 165 1.90 14.42 -14.84
CA GLN A 165 3.01 13.83 -15.59
C GLN A 165 4.41 14.07 -14.98
N ARG A 166 4.49 14.53 -13.73
CA ARG A 166 5.76 14.83 -13.02
C ARG A 166 6.68 15.79 -13.78
N TRP A 167 6.08 16.69 -14.56
CA TRP A 167 6.79 17.62 -15.43
C TRP A 167 7.78 16.93 -16.39
N GLY A 168 7.61 15.63 -16.64
CA GLY A 168 8.40 14.88 -17.62
C GLY A 168 7.95 15.17 -19.06
N PRO A 169 8.55 14.52 -20.06
CA PRO A 169 8.11 14.63 -21.44
C PRO A 169 6.62 14.26 -21.60
N PRO A 170 5.85 15.00 -22.41
CA PRO A 170 4.41 14.83 -22.50
C PRO A 170 4.00 13.56 -23.25
N LYS A 171 3.20 12.71 -22.59
CA LYS A 171 2.76 11.39 -23.11
C LYS A 171 1.26 11.36 -23.42
N ASN A 172 0.89 10.55 -24.43
CA ASN A 172 -0.50 10.22 -24.71
C ASN A 172 -0.96 9.18 -23.69
N GLU A 173 -1.79 9.59 -22.72
CA GLU A 173 -2.24 8.70 -21.68
C GLU A 173 -3.48 7.90 -22.11
N PRO A 174 -3.58 6.62 -21.73
CA PRO A 174 -4.79 5.83 -21.94
C PRO A 174 -5.87 6.25 -20.93
N VAL A 175 -6.44 7.44 -21.09
CA VAL A 175 -7.48 8.01 -20.20
C VAL A 175 -8.67 7.05 -20.05
N GLY A 176 -8.98 6.27 -21.08
CA GLY A 176 -10.03 5.24 -21.07
C GLY A 176 -9.85 4.22 -19.94
N PRO A 177 -8.82 3.36 -19.97
CA PRO A 177 -8.52 2.41 -18.88
C PRO A 177 -8.50 3.02 -17.48
N TRP A 178 -7.91 4.21 -17.31
CA TRP A 178 -7.87 4.92 -16.03
C TRP A 178 -9.26 5.34 -15.53
N SER A 179 -10.10 5.85 -16.43
CA SER A 179 -11.48 6.23 -16.09
C SER A 179 -12.30 5.02 -15.65
N VAL A 180 -12.12 3.85 -16.29
CA VAL A 180 -12.78 2.60 -15.90
C VAL A 180 -12.32 2.16 -14.51
N ALA A 181 -11.01 2.19 -14.24
CA ALA A 181 -10.46 1.88 -12.92
C ALA A 181 -11.05 2.80 -11.83
N MET A 182 -11.13 4.10 -12.10
CA MET A 182 -11.68 5.08 -11.16
C MET A 182 -13.17 4.86 -10.89
N VAL A 183 -13.97 4.52 -11.92
CA VAL A 183 -15.39 4.16 -11.75
C VAL A 183 -15.54 2.91 -10.88
N VAL A 184 -14.72 1.89 -11.10
CA VAL A 184 -14.72 0.65 -10.29
C VAL A 184 -14.36 0.95 -8.82
N ILE A 185 -13.34 1.77 -8.57
CA ILE A 185 -12.97 2.21 -7.23
C ILE A 185 -14.14 2.94 -6.56
N MET A 186 -14.76 3.88 -7.27
CA MET A 186 -15.94 4.60 -6.76
C MET A 186 -17.09 3.63 -6.45
N LEU A 187 -17.35 2.64 -7.30
CA LEU A 187 -18.35 1.61 -7.07
C LEU A 187 -18.07 0.79 -5.79
N LEU A 188 -16.84 0.28 -5.64
CA LEU A 188 -16.42 -0.51 -4.47
C LEU A 188 -16.56 0.28 -3.16
N VAL A 189 -16.27 1.59 -3.19
CA VAL A 189 -16.43 2.48 -2.03
C VAL A 189 -17.90 2.87 -1.81
N ALA A 190 -18.68 3.14 -2.86
CA ALA A 190 -20.05 3.63 -2.78
C ALA A 190 -21.04 2.58 -2.28
N VAL A 191 -20.88 1.30 -2.66
CA VAL A 191 -21.74 0.19 -2.22
C VAL A 191 -21.77 0.03 -0.69
N ARG A 192 -20.81 0.64 0.02
CA ARG A 192 -20.75 0.72 1.48
C ARG A 192 -21.71 1.73 2.12
N ALA A 193 -21.94 2.88 1.47
CA ALA A 193 -22.58 4.04 2.09
C ALA A 193 -24.00 3.75 2.62
N PRO A 194 -24.87 2.98 1.93
CA PRO A 194 -26.21 2.69 2.42
C PRO A 194 -26.24 1.75 3.63
N ALA A 195 -25.28 0.83 3.77
CA ALA A 195 -25.26 -0.16 4.85
C ALA A 195 -24.84 0.43 6.21
N VAL A 196 -24.01 1.48 6.19
CA VAL A 196 -23.58 2.23 7.38
C VAL A 196 -24.65 3.23 7.82
N VAL A 197 -25.38 3.83 6.88
CA VAL A 197 -26.41 4.85 7.17
C VAL A 197 -27.75 4.22 7.54
N ARG A 198 -28.13 3.07 6.96
CA ARG A 198 -29.41 2.39 7.26
C ARG A 198 -29.39 1.60 8.57
N ARG A 199 -28.22 1.41 9.19
CA ARG A 199 -28.11 0.90 10.56
C ARG A 199 -27.80 2.09 11.48
N GLY A 200 -28.86 2.73 11.98
CA GLY A 200 -28.77 3.41 13.29
C GLY A 200 -28.23 2.42 14.34
N PRO A 201 -27.84 2.89 15.55
CA PRO A 201 -27.14 2.07 16.56
C PRO A 201 -28.07 1.02 17.18
N ARG A 202 -28.56 0.07 16.39
CA ARG A 202 -28.99 -1.22 16.89
C ARG A 202 -27.73 -1.94 17.28
N ARG A 203 -27.39 -1.83 18.57
CA ARG A 203 -26.51 -2.76 19.26
C ARG A 203 -26.91 -4.17 18.82
N HIS A 204 -26.21 -4.75 17.84
CA HIS A 204 -26.01 -6.19 17.88
C HIS A 204 -25.18 -6.41 19.14
N ARG A 205 -25.87 -6.52 20.28
CA ARG A 205 -25.34 -7.33 21.38
C ARG A 205 -25.04 -8.68 20.72
N PRO A 206 -23.77 -9.11 20.63
CA PRO A 206 -23.49 -10.47 20.18
C PRO A 206 -24.33 -11.36 21.08
N ARG A 207 -25.31 -12.06 20.49
CA ARG A 207 -26.35 -12.74 21.28
C ARG A 207 -25.75 -13.75 22.25
N HIS A 208 -24.52 -14.18 22.00
CA HIS A 208 -23.57 -14.59 23.02
C HIS A 208 -22.23 -13.93 22.67
N ALA A 209 -21.65 -13.11 23.57
CA ALA A 209 -20.20 -12.98 23.55
C ALA A 209 -19.67 -14.40 23.75
N PRO A 210 -18.87 -14.96 22.82
CA PRO A 210 -18.30 -16.27 23.04
C PRO A 210 -17.61 -16.24 24.40
N ARG A 211 -18.01 -17.11 25.32
CA ARG A 211 -17.14 -17.41 26.47
C ARG A 211 -15.86 -17.87 25.82
N HIS A 212 -14.81 -17.05 25.90
CA HIS A 212 -13.47 -17.55 25.61
C HIS A 212 -13.32 -18.82 26.45
N PRO A 213 -12.82 -19.94 25.91
CA PRO A 213 -12.41 -21.03 26.78
C PRO A 213 -11.55 -20.40 27.88
N GLU A 214 -11.91 -20.62 29.15
CA GLU A 214 -11.16 -20.05 30.27
C GLU A 214 -9.72 -20.49 30.10
N LEU A 215 -8.87 -19.55 29.69
CA LEU A 215 -7.45 -19.82 29.52
C LEU A 215 -6.92 -20.17 30.91
N THR A 216 -6.18 -21.26 30.98
CA THR A 216 -5.44 -21.59 32.20
C THR A 216 -4.47 -20.44 32.53
N GLY A 217 -4.09 -20.29 33.81
CA GLY A 217 -3.17 -19.22 34.21
C GLY A 217 -1.83 -19.23 33.46
N THR A 218 -1.38 -20.41 33.02
CA THR A 218 -0.18 -20.61 32.19
C THR A 218 -0.41 -20.15 30.75
N GLU A 219 -1.53 -20.50 30.12
CA GLU A 219 -1.89 -20.02 28.77
C GLU A 219 -2.05 -18.49 28.72
N LEU A 220 -2.61 -17.88 29.78
CA LEU A 220 -2.72 -16.43 29.88
C LEU A 220 -1.34 -15.77 29.97
N ALA A 221 -0.44 -16.30 30.82
CA ALA A 221 0.92 -15.80 30.94
C ALA A 221 1.72 -15.93 29.62
N GLN A 222 1.52 -17.02 28.88
CA GLN A 222 2.10 -17.19 27.54
C GLN A 222 1.57 -16.16 26.55
N ALA A 223 0.25 -15.94 26.54
CA ALA A 223 -0.40 -14.98 25.65
C ALA A 223 0.08 -13.54 25.91
N ASP A 224 0.24 -13.15 27.18
CA ASP A 224 0.75 -11.83 27.57
C ASP A 224 2.23 -11.67 27.20
N TYR A 225 3.06 -12.67 27.50
CA TYR A 225 4.48 -12.67 27.16
C TYR A 225 4.73 -12.56 25.66
N LEU A 226 4.07 -13.41 24.86
CA LEU A 226 4.20 -13.36 23.41
C LEU A 226 3.58 -12.09 22.84
N SER A 227 2.49 -11.57 23.42
CA SER A 227 1.97 -10.29 22.96
C SER A 227 2.91 -9.13 23.24
N PHE A 228 3.63 -9.14 24.36
CA PHE A 228 4.70 -8.17 24.64
C PHE A 228 5.79 -8.27 23.58
N LEU A 229 6.30 -9.48 23.33
CA LEU A 229 7.34 -9.74 22.34
C LEU A 229 6.92 -9.36 20.92
N ARG A 230 5.65 -9.56 20.55
CA ARG A 230 5.13 -9.14 19.23
C ARG A 230 5.23 -7.63 19.03
N ILE A 231 4.95 -6.86 20.07
CA ILE A 231 4.97 -5.39 19.99
C ILE A 231 6.41 -4.89 20.05
N LEU A 232 7.25 -5.51 20.87
CA LEU A 232 8.70 -5.27 20.84
C LEU A 232 9.28 -5.55 19.44
N ALA A 233 8.91 -6.67 18.82
CA ALA A 233 9.33 -7.04 17.48
C ALA A 233 8.87 -6.02 16.44
N LEU A 234 7.59 -5.63 16.47
CA LEU A 234 7.05 -4.63 15.56
C LEU A 234 7.76 -3.28 15.70
N THR A 235 7.95 -2.80 16.93
CA THR A 235 8.68 -1.54 17.20
C THR A 235 10.12 -1.64 16.72
N GLY A 236 10.82 -2.75 17.01
CA GLY A 236 12.20 -2.94 16.58
C GLY A 236 12.35 -2.99 15.06
N ILE A 237 11.43 -3.66 14.34
CA ILE A 237 11.39 -3.67 12.87
C ILE A 237 11.20 -2.25 12.33
N VAL A 238 10.22 -1.49 12.83
CA VAL A 238 9.98 -0.11 12.39
C VAL A 238 11.19 0.78 12.66
N LEU A 239 11.85 0.63 13.82
CA LEU A 239 13.09 1.37 14.13
C LEU A 239 14.25 1.00 13.21
N ALA A 240 14.36 -0.28 12.82
CA ALA A 240 15.40 -0.73 11.92
C ALA A 240 15.24 -0.17 10.52
N GLU A 241 14.02 -0.17 10.00
CA GLU A 241 13.70 0.40 8.70
C GLU A 241 13.88 1.92 8.71
N SER A 242 13.54 2.58 9.83
CA SER A 242 13.87 3.99 10.07
C SER A 242 15.36 4.21 9.94
N LEU A 243 16.16 3.48 10.71
CA LEU A 243 17.61 3.59 10.68
C LEU A 243 18.16 3.43 9.26
N LEU A 244 17.72 2.40 8.52
CA LEU A 244 18.18 2.13 7.16
C LEU A 244 17.80 3.26 6.18
N ALA A 245 16.57 3.78 6.24
CA ALA A 245 16.11 4.84 5.36
C ALA A 245 16.90 6.16 5.54
N PHE A 246 17.41 6.45 6.74
CA PHE A 246 18.20 7.64 7.01
C PHE A 246 19.71 7.44 6.77
N THR A 247 20.24 6.26 7.09
CA THR A 247 21.69 5.97 7.01
C THR A 247 22.15 5.63 5.59
N MET A 248 21.30 5.00 4.77
CA MET A 248 21.65 4.54 3.42
C MET A 248 21.36 5.59 2.32
N ARG A 249 21.26 6.88 2.68
CA ARG A 249 20.94 7.98 1.76
C ARG A 249 22.14 8.44 0.91
N GLY A 250 23.36 8.03 1.28
CA GLY A 250 24.59 8.29 0.53
C GLY A 250 25.07 7.07 -0.25
N SER A 251 26.02 7.27 -1.17
CA SER A 251 26.60 6.20 -2.00
C SER A 251 27.48 5.19 -1.24
N ALA A 252 27.75 5.43 0.05
CA ALA A 252 28.54 4.55 0.89
C ALA A 252 27.69 3.97 2.03
N GLU A 253 27.60 2.64 2.10
CA GLU A 253 27.01 1.93 3.24
C GLU A 253 27.85 2.19 4.50
N PRO A 254 27.26 2.71 5.59
CA PRO A 254 28.02 2.88 6.82
C PRO A 254 28.34 1.51 7.44
N GLY A 255 29.62 1.16 7.50
CA GLY A 255 30.10 -0.16 7.96
C GLY A 255 29.76 -0.52 9.42
N TRP A 256 29.10 0.35 10.18
CA TRP A 256 28.65 0.11 11.56
C TRP A 256 27.18 -0.30 11.67
N VAL A 257 26.38 -0.19 10.59
CA VAL A 257 24.92 -0.42 10.64
C VAL A 257 24.58 -1.92 10.63
N TRP A 258 25.43 -2.76 10.04
CA TRP A 258 25.15 -4.20 9.87
C TRP A 258 24.88 -4.98 11.17
N PRO A 259 25.58 -4.78 12.31
CA PRO A 259 25.27 -5.52 13.54
C PRO A 259 23.89 -5.15 14.08
N LEU A 260 23.49 -3.90 13.90
CA LEU A 260 22.18 -3.41 14.32
C LEU A 260 21.07 -4.04 13.47
N THR A 261 21.32 -4.32 12.19
CA THR A 261 20.37 -5.10 11.38
C THR A 261 20.20 -6.53 11.90
N TRP A 262 21.23 -7.16 12.45
CA TRP A 262 21.07 -8.51 13.03
C TRP A 262 20.21 -8.49 14.28
N LEU A 263 20.46 -7.50 15.16
CA LEU A 263 19.71 -7.32 16.39
C LEU A 263 18.24 -6.99 16.14
N LEU A 264 17.97 -6.11 15.16
CA LEU A 264 16.63 -5.64 14.87
C LEU A 264 15.87 -6.50 13.85
N GLN A 265 16.46 -7.58 13.34
CA GLN A 265 15.78 -8.55 12.47
C GLN A 265 14.79 -9.42 13.25
N LEU A 266 13.69 -8.81 13.70
CA LEU A 266 12.72 -9.43 14.61
C LEU A 266 11.50 -10.03 13.88
N VAL A 267 11.60 -10.20 12.57
CA VAL A 267 10.55 -10.81 11.74
C VAL A 267 10.18 -12.22 12.21
N PRO A 268 11.13 -13.14 12.49
CA PRO A 268 10.80 -14.46 13.04
C PRO A 268 10.04 -14.38 14.37
N LEU A 269 10.50 -13.52 15.28
CA LEU A 269 9.84 -13.29 16.57
C LEU A 269 8.41 -12.76 16.41
N PHE A 270 8.19 -11.82 15.49
CA PHE A 270 6.86 -11.28 15.20
C PHE A 270 5.90 -12.38 14.72
N PHE A 271 6.34 -13.25 13.79
CA PHE A 271 5.51 -14.34 13.28
C PHE A 271 5.31 -15.48 14.27
N LEU A 272 6.29 -15.77 15.13
CA LEU A 272 6.13 -16.71 16.25
C LEU A 272 5.02 -16.23 17.20
N ALA A 273 5.13 -15.01 17.70
CA ALA A 273 4.13 -14.44 18.60
C ALA A 273 2.76 -14.23 17.91
N GLY A 274 2.79 -13.82 16.64
CA GLY A 274 1.61 -13.67 15.80
C GLY A 274 0.87 -14.99 15.54
N GLY A 275 1.61 -16.07 15.29
CA GLY A 275 1.09 -17.42 15.10
C GLY A 275 0.37 -17.94 16.35
N HIS A 276 0.94 -17.72 17.54
CA HIS A 276 0.28 -18.04 18.80
C HIS A 276 -1.03 -17.28 18.98
N ALA A 277 -1.04 -15.97 18.73
CA ALA A 277 -2.26 -15.16 18.79
C ALA A 277 -3.33 -15.63 17.78
N ASN A 278 -2.91 -16.04 16.58
CA ASN A 278 -3.81 -16.56 15.55
C ASN A 278 -4.38 -17.94 15.93
N LEU A 279 -3.58 -18.80 16.57
CA LEU A 279 -4.01 -20.09 17.11
C LEU A 279 -5.09 -19.92 18.17
N LEU A 280 -4.85 -19.06 19.18
CA LEU A 280 -5.82 -18.80 20.25
C LEU A 280 -7.13 -18.25 19.69
N ALA A 281 -7.05 -17.31 18.74
CA ALA A 281 -8.23 -16.77 18.07
C ALA A 281 -8.99 -17.84 17.27
N TRP A 282 -8.29 -18.74 16.58
CA TRP A 282 -8.92 -19.85 15.84
C TRP A 282 -9.59 -20.85 16.77
N ARG A 283 -8.91 -21.25 17.85
CA ARG A 283 -9.47 -22.14 18.88
C ARG A 283 -10.70 -21.52 19.54
N GLY A 284 -10.63 -20.24 19.91
CA GLY A 284 -11.78 -19.51 20.46
C GLY A 284 -12.96 -19.41 19.50
N THR A 285 -12.70 -19.16 18.20
CA THR A 285 -13.75 -19.12 17.18
C THR A 285 -14.42 -20.48 16.98
N ARG A 286 -13.63 -21.57 16.97
CA ARG A 286 -14.16 -22.94 16.91
C ARG A 286 -14.95 -23.32 18.17
N ALA A 287 -14.46 -22.96 19.35
CA ALA A 287 -15.16 -23.22 20.62
C ALA A 287 -16.52 -22.50 20.67
N ALA A 288 -16.63 -21.35 20.00
CA ALA A 288 -17.88 -20.62 19.83
C ALA A 288 -18.85 -21.21 18.77
N GLY A 289 -18.48 -22.34 18.13
CA GLY A 289 -19.26 -22.92 17.03
C GLY A 289 -19.21 -22.14 15.71
N ALA A 290 -18.33 -21.14 15.59
CA ALA A 290 -18.22 -20.29 14.40
C ALA A 290 -17.20 -20.82 13.38
N GLY A 291 -17.37 -20.40 12.12
CA GLY A 291 -16.60 -20.89 10.97
C GLY A 291 -15.41 -20.02 10.57
N TYR A 292 -14.77 -20.40 9.45
CA TYR A 292 -13.62 -19.72 8.87
C TYR A 292 -13.88 -18.23 8.56
N GLY A 293 -15.05 -17.91 7.99
CA GLY A 293 -15.43 -16.54 7.66
C GLY A 293 -15.47 -15.64 8.89
N THR A 294 -16.04 -16.11 10.00
CA THR A 294 -16.10 -15.36 11.27
C THR A 294 -14.70 -15.12 11.84
N TYR A 295 -13.83 -16.13 11.80
CA TYR A 295 -12.44 -16.01 12.21
C TYR A 295 -11.71 -14.93 11.39
N LEU A 296 -11.79 -15.00 10.06
CA LEU A 296 -11.16 -14.02 9.17
C LEU A 296 -11.68 -12.61 9.39
N VAL A 297 -12.99 -12.42 9.44
CA VAL A 297 -13.60 -11.10 9.68
C VAL A 297 -13.14 -10.53 11.02
N GLY A 298 -13.06 -11.35 12.07
CA GLY A 298 -12.59 -10.92 13.38
C GLY A 298 -11.11 -10.50 13.39
N ARG A 299 -10.27 -11.12 12.57
CA ARG A 299 -8.82 -10.83 12.51
C ARG A 299 -8.46 -9.73 11.53
N VAL A 300 -9.11 -9.69 10.37
CA VAL A 300 -8.80 -8.79 9.26
C VAL A 300 -9.67 -7.52 9.28
N GLY A 301 -10.88 -7.59 9.83
CA GLY A 301 -11.84 -6.47 9.83
C GLY A 301 -11.35 -5.22 10.57
N TRP A 302 -10.40 -5.37 11.50
CA TRP A 302 -9.79 -4.22 12.17
C TRP A 302 -8.66 -3.56 11.34
N LEU A 303 -7.98 -4.31 10.45
CA LEU A 303 -6.84 -3.82 9.63
C LEU A 303 -7.24 -2.73 8.63
N ILE A 304 -8.51 -2.68 8.30
CA ILE A 304 -9.17 -1.64 7.50
C ILE A 304 -8.76 -0.22 7.89
N ARG A 305 -8.71 0.06 9.20
CA ARG A 305 -8.44 1.40 9.74
C ARG A 305 -6.98 1.81 9.53
N PRO A 306 -6.00 0.97 9.93
CA PRO A 306 -4.59 1.14 9.58
C PRO A 306 -4.33 1.34 8.10
N VAL A 307 -4.94 0.51 7.26
CA VAL A 307 -4.72 0.60 5.81
C VAL A 307 -5.24 1.93 5.25
N LEU A 308 -6.39 2.43 5.72
CA LEU A 308 -6.88 3.74 5.30
C LEU A 308 -5.98 4.89 5.79
N ALA A 309 -5.53 4.83 7.05
CA ALA A 309 -4.61 5.83 7.60
C ALA A 309 -3.31 5.86 6.79
N PHE A 310 -2.81 4.69 6.42
CA PHE A 310 -1.68 4.52 5.53
C PHE A 310 -1.93 5.13 4.14
N VAL A 311 -3.06 4.83 3.48
CA VAL A 311 -3.43 5.40 2.17
C VAL A 311 -3.48 6.94 2.23
N ILE A 312 -4.01 7.50 3.32
CA ILE A 312 -4.08 8.95 3.54
C ILE A 312 -2.67 9.52 3.76
N ALA A 313 -1.90 8.96 4.69
CA ALA A 313 -0.53 9.40 4.98
C ALA A 313 0.32 9.37 3.72
N TRP A 314 0.15 8.33 2.89
CA TRP A 314 0.85 8.22 1.62
C TRP A 314 0.38 9.23 0.56
N LEU A 315 -0.90 9.60 0.51
CA LEU A 315 -1.33 10.70 -0.38
C LEU A 315 -0.73 12.03 0.06
N VAL A 316 -0.68 12.24 1.37
CA VAL A 316 -0.38 13.54 1.98
C VAL A 316 1.11 13.83 2.02
N VAL A 317 1.92 12.89 2.51
CA VAL A 317 3.34 13.12 2.80
C VAL A 317 4.15 13.44 1.54
N PRO A 318 4.15 12.62 0.47
CA PRO A 318 4.92 12.89 -0.74
C PRO A 318 4.44 14.14 -1.47
N LEU A 319 3.13 14.40 -1.51
CA LEU A 319 2.60 15.63 -2.13
C LEU A 319 3.01 16.88 -1.35
N SER A 320 3.00 16.83 -0.02
CA SER A 320 3.54 17.90 0.81
C SER A 320 5.02 18.11 0.57
N LEU A 321 5.82 17.04 0.43
CA LEU A 321 7.25 17.13 0.15
C LEU A 321 7.55 17.66 -1.26
N GLU A 322 6.80 17.22 -2.28
CA GLU A 322 6.87 17.76 -3.65
C GLU A 322 6.54 19.26 -3.65
N LEU A 323 5.50 19.68 -2.92
CA LEU A 323 5.12 21.09 -2.82
C LEU A 323 6.17 21.96 -2.10
N LEU A 324 6.95 21.34 -1.20
CA LEU A 324 8.08 21.96 -0.52
C LEU A 324 9.39 21.86 -1.32
N GLN A 325 9.36 21.32 -2.55
CA GLN A 325 10.53 21.11 -3.40
C GLN A 325 11.64 20.32 -2.68
N ALA A 326 11.24 19.34 -1.86
CA ALA A 326 12.19 18.49 -1.15
C ALA A 326 13.03 17.68 -2.14
N PRO A 327 14.32 17.43 -1.86
CA PRO A 327 15.16 16.60 -2.72
C PRO A 327 14.55 15.21 -2.96
N GLU A 328 14.70 14.67 -4.18
CA GLU A 328 14.14 13.36 -4.55
C GLU A 328 14.57 12.24 -3.60
N ALA A 329 15.80 12.31 -3.08
CA ALA A 329 16.32 11.37 -2.10
C ALA A 329 15.50 11.35 -0.79
N SER A 330 15.00 12.51 -0.35
CA SER A 330 14.14 12.63 0.83
C SER A 330 12.73 12.11 0.52
N ILE A 331 12.16 12.47 -0.64
CA ILE A 331 10.85 11.93 -1.07
C ILE A 331 10.89 10.40 -1.16
N THR A 332 11.97 9.84 -1.71
CA THR A 332 12.18 8.40 -1.84
C THR A 332 12.34 7.74 -0.46
N ALA A 333 13.16 8.30 0.42
CA ALA A 333 13.37 7.77 1.77
C ALA A 333 12.06 7.75 2.59
N PHE A 334 11.27 8.83 2.54
CA PHE A 334 9.97 8.90 3.22
C PHE A 334 8.94 7.97 2.61
N SER A 335 8.88 7.88 1.29
CA SER A 335 7.98 6.96 0.60
C SER A 335 8.27 5.52 1.01
N ARG A 336 9.56 5.15 1.12
CA ARG A 336 9.98 3.84 1.65
C ARG A 336 9.55 3.66 3.10
N LEU A 337 9.77 4.63 3.99
CA LEU A 337 9.37 4.54 5.40
C LEU A 337 7.88 4.31 5.60
N VAL A 338 7.06 4.95 4.76
CA VAL A 338 5.61 4.79 4.79
C VAL A 338 5.25 3.36 4.35
N VAL A 339 5.73 2.93 3.18
CA VAL A 339 5.35 1.68 2.50
C VAL A 339 5.92 0.42 3.18
N GLN A 340 7.15 0.49 3.69
CA GLN A 340 7.89 -0.68 4.15
C GLN A 340 7.14 -1.53 5.20
N PRO A 341 6.48 -0.99 6.23
CA PRO A 341 5.70 -1.82 7.16
C PRO A 341 4.57 -2.66 6.52
N LEU A 342 4.13 -2.34 5.29
CA LEU A 342 3.07 -3.08 4.61
C LEU A 342 3.45 -4.50 4.24
N TRP A 343 4.70 -4.79 3.89
CA TRP A 343 5.08 -6.16 3.50
C TRP A 343 4.85 -7.13 4.67
N LEU A 344 5.23 -6.69 5.88
CA LEU A 344 5.03 -7.43 7.12
C LEU A 344 3.53 -7.64 7.39
N LEU A 345 2.72 -6.59 7.19
CA LEU A 345 1.27 -6.66 7.34
C LEU A 345 0.64 -7.62 6.33
N GLY A 346 1.04 -7.56 5.06
CA GLY A 346 0.52 -8.42 4.00
C GLY A 346 0.84 -9.89 4.26
N LEU A 347 2.08 -10.20 4.65
CA LEU A 347 2.47 -11.55 5.08
C LEU A 347 1.71 -11.99 6.33
N TYR A 348 1.48 -11.09 7.29
CA TYR A 348 0.66 -11.39 8.46
C TYR A 348 -0.77 -11.77 8.08
N VAL A 349 -1.37 -11.08 7.11
CA VAL A 349 -2.70 -11.44 6.57
C VAL A 349 -2.67 -12.83 5.93
N VAL A 350 -1.62 -13.17 5.17
CA VAL A 350 -1.44 -14.53 4.61
C VAL A 350 -1.39 -15.57 5.73
N VAL A 351 -0.57 -15.34 6.77
CA VAL A 351 -0.45 -16.25 7.92
C VAL A 351 -1.79 -16.41 8.65
N VAL A 352 -2.53 -15.32 8.87
CA VAL A 352 -3.90 -15.37 9.41
C VAL A 352 -4.78 -16.24 8.52
N ALA A 353 -4.75 -16.02 7.21
CA ALA A 353 -5.58 -16.73 6.24
C ALA A 353 -5.41 -18.25 6.32
N VAL A 354 -4.15 -18.71 6.39
CA VAL A 354 -3.82 -20.13 6.33
C VAL A 354 -3.75 -20.80 7.71
N THR A 355 -3.81 -20.05 8.81
CA THR A 355 -3.74 -20.59 10.19
C THR A 355 -4.66 -21.79 10.42
N PRO A 356 -5.94 -21.81 9.97
CA PRO A 356 -6.81 -22.96 10.15
C PRO A 356 -6.31 -24.22 9.43
N LEU A 357 -5.74 -24.06 8.23
CA LEU A 357 -5.15 -25.16 7.47
C LEU A 357 -3.87 -25.65 8.13
N THR A 358 -2.95 -24.75 8.47
CA THR A 358 -1.68 -25.11 9.11
C THR A 358 -1.90 -25.73 10.50
N HIS A 359 -2.91 -25.30 11.25
CA HIS A 359 -3.31 -25.94 12.51
C HIS A 359 -3.88 -27.36 12.29
N ARG A 360 -4.65 -27.59 11.22
CA ARG A 360 -5.12 -28.96 10.89
C ARG A 360 -3.96 -29.87 10.50
N LEU A 361 -3.02 -29.37 9.70
CA LEU A 361 -1.80 -30.08 9.33
C LEU A 361 -0.91 -30.35 10.56
N HIS A 362 -0.80 -29.38 11.47
CA HIS A 362 -0.11 -29.53 12.75
C HIS A 362 -0.69 -30.66 13.59
N ALA A 363 -2.02 -30.69 13.75
CA ALA A 363 -2.70 -31.70 14.55
C ALA A 363 -2.54 -33.11 13.96
N ALA A 364 -2.46 -33.24 12.63
CA ALA A 364 -2.27 -34.52 11.96
C ALA A 364 -0.79 -34.96 11.92
N LEU A 365 0.12 -34.02 11.65
CA LEU A 365 1.54 -34.24 11.39
C LEU A 365 2.38 -33.14 12.06
N PRO A 366 2.51 -33.16 13.40
CA PRO A 366 3.12 -32.07 14.15
C PRO A 366 4.59 -31.84 13.79
N VAL A 367 5.34 -32.92 13.52
CA VAL A 367 6.77 -32.82 13.17
C VAL A 367 6.99 -32.57 11.68
N VAL A 368 6.19 -33.20 10.80
CA VAL A 368 6.38 -33.10 9.34
C VAL A 368 6.09 -31.69 8.84
N THR A 369 5.06 -31.03 9.37
CA THR A 369 4.65 -29.71 8.91
C THR A 369 5.76 -28.65 9.02
N PRO A 370 6.39 -28.41 10.19
CA PRO A 370 7.53 -27.49 10.28
C PRO A 370 8.77 -28.01 9.55
N ALA A 371 9.00 -29.33 9.46
CA ALA A 371 10.14 -29.88 8.74
C ALA A 371 10.07 -29.61 7.22
N VAL A 372 8.88 -29.72 6.62
CA VAL A 372 8.66 -29.38 5.20
C VAL A 372 8.84 -27.88 4.96
N LEU A 373 8.32 -27.03 5.86
CA LEU A 373 8.52 -25.58 5.77
C LEU A 373 10.01 -25.22 5.87
N LEU A 374 10.73 -25.82 6.82
CA LEU A 374 12.18 -25.64 6.98
C LEU A 374 12.95 -26.09 5.74
N ALA A 375 12.64 -27.27 5.20
CA ALA A 375 13.25 -27.78 3.98
C ALA A 375 13.00 -26.85 2.78
N GLY A 376 11.80 -26.27 2.68
CA GLY A 376 11.48 -25.27 1.66
C GLY A 376 12.28 -23.98 1.80
N VAL A 377 12.42 -23.44 3.02
CA VAL A 377 13.26 -22.26 3.28
C VAL A 377 14.72 -22.53 2.92
N VAL A 378 15.26 -23.67 3.35
CA VAL A 378 16.65 -24.07 3.06
C VAL A 378 16.84 -24.29 1.56
N GLY A 379 15.92 -25.00 0.91
CA GLY A 379 15.98 -25.26 -0.54
C GLY A 379 15.99 -23.96 -1.35
N LEU A 380 15.08 -23.03 -1.03
CA LEU A 380 15.01 -21.73 -1.72
C LEU A 380 16.23 -20.84 -1.46
N SER A 381 16.94 -21.02 -0.34
CA SER A 381 18.17 -20.29 -0.05
C SER A 381 19.31 -20.57 -1.05
N PHE A 382 19.25 -21.69 -1.77
CA PHE A 382 20.23 -22.06 -2.81
C PHE A 382 19.81 -21.66 -4.23
N VAL A 383 18.53 -21.34 -4.46
CA VAL A 383 18.01 -21.04 -5.81
C VAL A 383 18.25 -19.57 -6.19
N GLY A 384 18.06 -18.66 -5.24
CA GLY A 384 18.14 -17.20 -5.49
C GLY A 384 17.01 -16.67 -6.38
N GLY A 385 17.05 -15.37 -6.69
CA GLY A 385 16.06 -14.69 -7.54
C GLY A 385 14.83 -14.14 -6.79
N SER A 386 14.06 -13.31 -7.48
CA SER A 386 12.90 -12.58 -6.91
C SER A 386 11.82 -13.54 -6.39
N LEU A 387 11.49 -14.59 -7.13
CA LEU A 387 10.50 -15.59 -6.71
C LEU A 387 10.91 -16.29 -5.43
N ALA A 388 12.19 -16.71 -5.32
CA ALA A 388 12.70 -17.36 -4.11
C ALA A 388 12.68 -16.42 -2.90
N ALA A 389 12.96 -15.13 -3.10
CA ALA A 389 12.88 -14.13 -2.03
C ALA A 389 11.44 -13.94 -1.51
N HIS A 390 10.46 -13.82 -2.42
CA HIS A 390 9.05 -13.67 -2.04
C HIS A 390 8.49 -14.94 -1.39
N VAL A 391 8.63 -16.10 -2.06
CA VAL A 391 8.12 -17.38 -1.55
C VAL A 391 8.84 -17.77 -0.26
N GLY A 392 10.16 -17.60 -0.21
CA GLY A 392 10.96 -17.89 0.97
C GLY A 392 10.55 -17.04 2.17
N GLY A 393 10.26 -15.75 1.99
CA GLY A 393 9.73 -14.90 3.06
C GLY A 393 8.39 -15.40 3.60
N VAL A 394 7.48 -15.85 2.73
CA VAL A 394 6.23 -16.50 3.13
C VAL A 394 6.50 -17.79 3.92
N LEU A 395 7.42 -18.64 3.45
CA LEU A 395 7.76 -19.89 4.14
C LEU A 395 8.39 -19.65 5.52
N VAL A 396 9.27 -18.65 5.66
CA VAL A 396 9.83 -18.24 6.96
C VAL A 396 8.71 -17.79 7.90
N ALA A 397 7.82 -16.91 7.44
CA ALA A 397 6.68 -16.45 8.23
C ALA A 397 5.79 -17.62 8.70
N LEU A 398 5.50 -18.57 7.81
CA LEU A 398 4.73 -19.76 8.13
C LEU A 398 5.47 -20.71 9.08
N LEU A 399 6.78 -20.90 8.89
CA LEU A 399 7.60 -21.74 9.77
C LEU A 399 7.54 -21.24 11.21
N PHE A 400 7.81 -19.95 11.44
CA PHE A 400 7.78 -19.40 12.79
C PHE A 400 6.36 -19.37 13.38
N ALA A 401 5.34 -19.09 12.56
CA ALA A 401 3.95 -19.22 12.99
C ALA A 401 3.59 -20.67 13.40
N GLN A 402 4.12 -21.68 12.69
CA GLN A 402 3.92 -23.10 12.98
C GLN A 402 4.65 -23.53 14.26
N LEU A 403 5.86 -23.02 14.50
CA LEU A 403 6.61 -23.29 15.73
C LEU A 403 5.87 -22.72 16.96
N ALA A 404 5.05 -21.68 16.78
CA ALA A 404 4.19 -21.15 17.84
C ALA A 404 3.17 -22.17 18.37
N PHE A 405 2.76 -23.15 17.54
CA PHE A 405 1.81 -24.20 17.95
C PHE A 405 2.49 -25.21 18.88
N HIS A 406 3.73 -25.59 18.58
CA HIS A 406 4.56 -26.41 19.48
C HIS A 406 4.86 -25.69 20.81
N TYR A 407 5.03 -24.37 20.76
CA TYR A 407 5.17 -23.56 21.97
C TYR A 407 3.89 -23.59 22.82
N ALA A 408 2.71 -23.39 22.19
CA ALA A 408 1.42 -23.41 22.87
C ALA A 408 1.09 -24.78 23.48
N GLU A 409 1.48 -25.88 22.82
CA GLU A 409 1.28 -27.25 23.30
C GLU A 409 2.35 -27.69 24.31
N GLY A 410 3.36 -26.85 24.53
CA GLY A 410 4.41 -27.10 25.48
C GLY A 410 5.48 -28.10 25.07
N GLY A 411 5.59 -28.41 23.78
CA GLY A 411 6.63 -29.30 23.24
C GLY A 411 8.05 -28.81 23.56
N PHE A 412 8.27 -27.49 23.54
CA PHE A 412 9.58 -26.90 23.84
C PHE A 412 9.95 -26.92 25.33
N TRP A 413 8.99 -27.07 26.24
CA TRP A 413 9.29 -27.12 27.68
C TRP A 413 10.06 -28.37 28.09
N ARG A 414 9.97 -29.43 27.27
CA ARG A 414 10.69 -30.70 27.46
C ARG A 414 12.16 -30.63 27.05
N VAL A 415 12.56 -29.58 26.33
CA VAL A 415 13.94 -29.43 25.85
C VAL A 415 14.83 -28.93 26.99
N PRO A 416 15.98 -29.59 27.26
CA PRO A 416 16.89 -29.15 28.32
C PRO A 416 17.52 -27.80 27.97
N ARG A 417 17.75 -26.95 28.98
CA ARG A 417 18.29 -25.58 28.78
C ARG A 417 19.60 -25.58 28.01
N MET A 418 20.47 -26.56 28.27
CA MET A 418 21.75 -26.68 27.58
C MET A 418 21.59 -26.86 26.07
N VAL A 419 20.61 -27.65 25.63
CA VAL A 419 20.32 -27.83 24.20
C VAL A 419 19.84 -26.53 23.56
N LEU A 420 19.02 -25.74 24.25
CA LEU A 420 18.59 -24.42 23.76
C LEU A 420 19.77 -23.45 23.64
N VAL A 421 20.66 -23.44 24.64
CA VAL A 421 21.85 -22.57 24.64
C VAL A 421 22.84 -23.00 23.55
N THR A 422 23.13 -24.29 23.42
CA THR A 422 24.04 -24.79 22.38
C THR A 422 23.47 -24.56 20.98
N LEU A 423 22.17 -24.76 20.78
CA LEU A 423 21.51 -24.48 19.50
C LEU A 423 21.55 -22.99 19.15
N ALA A 424 21.30 -22.10 20.12
CA ALA A 424 21.41 -20.65 19.91
C ALA A 424 22.84 -20.24 19.55
N LEU A 425 23.84 -20.73 20.29
CA LEU A 425 25.25 -20.44 20.02
C LEU A 425 25.70 -21.00 18.67
N ALA A 426 25.27 -22.22 18.31
CA ALA A 426 25.60 -22.84 17.02
C ALA A 426 24.95 -22.07 15.85
N ALA A 427 23.69 -21.66 15.97
CA ALA A 427 23.01 -20.86 14.95
C ALA A 427 23.67 -19.49 14.78
N PHE A 428 24.04 -18.83 15.88
CA PHE A 428 24.76 -17.55 15.84
C PHE A 428 26.17 -17.69 15.22
N ALA A 429 26.93 -18.72 15.62
CA ALA A 429 28.24 -19.01 15.04
C ALA A 429 28.14 -19.32 13.55
N GLY A 430 27.13 -20.10 13.14
CA GLY A 430 26.85 -20.38 11.73
C GLY A 430 26.56 -19.11 10.93
N LEU A 431 25.77 -18.18 11.48
CA LEU A 431 25.50 -16.89 10.85
C LEU A 431 26.78 -16.07 10.65
N VAL A 432 27.62 -15.99 11.69
CA VAL A 432 28.92 -15.30 11.63
C VAL A 432 29.81 -15.92 10.56
N VAL A 433 29.96 -17.24 10.56
CA VAL A 433 30.77 -17.99 9.57
C VAL A 433 30.27 -17.70 8.16
N LEU A 434 28.98 -17.89 7.89
CA LEU A 434 28.41 -17.66 6.55
C LEU A 434 28.59 -16.21 6.09
N THR A 435 28.52 -15.24 6.99
CA THR A 435 28.73 -13.83 6.66
C THR A 435 30.21 -13.52 6.38
N VAL A 436 31.13 -14.04 7.21
CA VAL A 436 32.57 -13.79 7.08
C VAL A 436 33.13 -14.40 5.78
N PHE A 437 32.66 -15.58 5.39
CA PHE A 437 33.04 -16.23 4.15
C PHE A 437 32.28 -15.70 2.91
N GLY A 438 31.46 -14.66 3.05
CA GLY A 438 30.74 -14.03 1.93
C GLY A 438 29.60 -14.88 1.36
N ALA A 439 29.19 -15.94 2.04
CA ALA A 439 28.07 -16.79 1.63
C ALA A 439 26.71 -16.14 1.91
N GLN A 440 26.65 -15.09 2.73
CA GLN A 440 25.46 -14.29 3.04
C GLN A 440 25.82 -12.80 3.18
N PRO A 441 24.89 -11.87 2.88
CA PRO A 441 25.13 -10.43 3.02
C PRO A 441 25.28 -10.02 4.50
N LYS A 442 26.09 -8.99 4.78
CA LYS A 442 26.23 -8.43 6.13
C LYS A 442 24.93 -7.79 6.62
N LEU A 443 24.25 -7.04 5.76
CA LEU A 443 22.96 -6.43 6.03
C LEU A 443 21.85 -7.49 5.89
N GLN A 444 21.11 -7.70 6.97
CA GLN A 444 20.06 -8.73 7.03
C GLN A 444 18.64 -8.16 6.83
N LEU A 445 18.51 -6.81 6.81
CA LEU A 445 17.25 -6.09 6.56
C LEU A 445 17.27 -5.24 5.28
N ALA A 446 18.44 -4.85 4.78
CA ALA A 446 18.55 -4.09 3.54
C ALA A 446 18.69 -5.03 2.35
N GLU A 447 18.09 -4.66 1.22
CA GLU A 447 18.09 -5.44 -0.01
C GLU A 447 19.38 -5.22 -0.81
N PRO A 448 20.20 -6.25 -1.04
CA PRO A 448 21.36 -6.16 -1.92
C PRO A 448 21.02 -6.37 -3.40
N THR A 449 19.77 -6.74 -3.74
CA THR A 449 19.43 -7.38 -5.03
C THR A 449 18.55 -6.56 -5.98
N GLY A 450 18.20 -5.31 -5.67
CA GLY A 450 17.43 -4.44 -6.58
C GLY A 450 15.93 -4.79 -6.75
N TYR A 451 15.39 -5.71 -5.95
CA TYR A 451 13.95 -6.05 -5.94
C TYR A 451 13.42 -6.14 -4.51
N ALA A 452 12.17 -5.72 -4.31
CA ALA A 452 11.49 -5.78 -3.02
C ALA A 452 11.43 -7.23 -2.50
N ALA A 453 12.20 -7.57 -1.47
CA ALA A 453 12.34 -8.91 -0.93
C ALA A 453 11.86 -8.95 0.52
N PHE A 454 10.91 -9.83 0.83
CA PHE A 454 10.41 -10.03 2.20
C PHE A 454 11.47 -10.55 3.18
N ALA A 455 12.53 -11.16 2.65
CA ALA A 455 13.69 -11.60 3.41
C ALA A 455 14.94 -11.54 2.50
N PRO A 456 15.82 -10.54 2.66
CA PRO A 456 17.03 -10.39 1.84
C PRO A 456 17.97 -11.61 1.87
N SER A 457 17.91 -12.39 2.96
CA SER A 457 18.78 -13.53 3.26
C SER A 457 17.99 -14.63 3.99
N LEU A 458 17.40 -15.57 3.26
CA LEU A 458 16.59 -16.64 3.87
C LEU A 458 17.35 -17.43 4.93
N ALA A 459 18.61 -17.79 4.66
CA ALA A 459 19.46 -18.51 5.61
C ALA A 459 19.79 -17.65 6.85
N GLY A 460 20.12 -16.36 6.64
CA GLY A 460 20.43 -15.46 7.74
C GLY A 460 19.24 -15.18 8.65
N VAL A 461 18.06 -14.88 8.07
CA VAL A 461 16.81 -14.70 8.82
C VAL A 461 16.41 -15.98 9.56
N LEU A 462 16.60 -17.16 8.96
CA LEU A 462 16.34 -18.44 9.61
C LEU A 462 17.24 -18.64 10.85
N LEU A 463 18.55 -18.42 10.72
CA LEU A 463 19.51 -18.57 11.82
C LEU A 463 19.23 -17.58 12.96
N ILE A 464 18.96 -16.32 12.63
CA ILE A 464 18.52 -15.31 13.61
C ILE A 464 17.24 -15.76 14.31
N GLY A 465 16.27 -16.28 13.56
CA GLY A 465 15.03 -16.78 14.10
C GLY A 465 15.19 -17.99 15.02
N ILE A 466 16.15 -18.89 14.74
CA ILE A 466 16.49 -20.01 15.63
C ILE A 466 17.05 -19.49 16.97
N VAL A 467 17.94 -18.49 16.92
CA VAL A 467 18.45 -17.82 18.13
C VAL A 467 17.29 -17.20 18.92
N GLN A 468 16.40 -16.45 18.26
CA GLN A 468 15.24 -15.82 18.88
C GLN A 468 14.29 -16.86 19.51
N LEU A 469 13.99 -17.96 18.82
CA LEU A 469 13.17 -19.04 19.37
C LEU A 469 13.75 -19.60 20.66
N CYS A 470 15.06 -19.87 20.68
CA CYS A 470 15.74 -20.38 21.88
C CYS A 470 15.63 -19.38 23.05
N LEU A 471 15.82 -18.09 22.78
CA LEU A 471 15.68 -17.02 23.78
C LEU A 471 14.25 -16.88 24.31
N VAL A 472 13.23 -17.08 23.48
CA VAL A 472 11.81 -17.02 23.87
C VAL A 472 11.40 -18.19 24.76
N VAL A 473 12.00 -19.37 24.56
CA VAL A 473 11.70 -20.58 25.35
C VAL A 473 12.47 -20.59 26.69
N LEU A 474 13.65 -19.98 26.75
CA LEU A 474 14.57 -20.07 27.90
C LEU A 474 13.98 -19.64 29.28
N PRO A 475 13.15 -18.58 29.39
CA PRO A 475 12.64 -18.10 30.67
C PRO A 475 11.76 -19.11 31.42
N ARG A 476 11.09 -20.02 30.69
CA ARG A 476 10.08 -20.96 31.22
C ARG A 476 8.96 -20.27 32.00
N GLU A 477 8.00 -21.03 32.50
CA GLU A 477 6.78 -20.50 33.15
C GLU A 477 7.02 -19.42 34.23
N PRO A 478 7.99 -19.55 35.16
CA PRO A 478 8.22 -18.53 36.18
C PRO A 478 8.65 -17.19 35.56
N GLY A 479 9.51 -17.24 34.54
CA GLY A 479 10.00 -16.05 33.85
C GLY A 479 8.94 -15.36 33.00
N LEU A 480 7.96 -16.11 32.46
CA LEU A 480 6.86 -15.52 31.68
C LEU A 480 6.08 -14.49 32.49
N ARG A 481 5.72 -14.83 33.74
CA ARG A 481 4.93 -13.96 34.62
C ARG A 481 5.71 -12.69 35.00
N THR A 482 7.00 -12.83 35.29
CA THR A 482 7.87 -11.68 35.61
C THR A 482 7.98 -10.70 34.45
N VAL A 483 8.13 -11.20 33.22
CA VAL A 483 8.19 -10.34 32.02
C VAL A 483 6.82 -9.73 31.74
N ALA A 484 5.74 -10.50 31.84
CA ALA A 484 4.38 -10.03 31.59
C ALA A 484 3.94 -8.90 32.55
N THR A 485 4.44 -8.88 33.79
CA THR A 485 4.12 -7.83 34.78
C THR A 485 5.13 -6.68 34.83
N SER A 486 6.17 -6.73 33.99
CA SER A 486 7.22 -5.70 33.95
C SER A 486 6.67 -4.32 33.54
N ALA A 487 7.36 -3.24 33.96
CA ALA A 487 6.97 -1.88 33.55
C ALA A 487 6.92 -1.68 32.01
N PRO A 488 7.87 -2.23 31.21
CA PRO A 488 7.78 -2.22 29.75
C PRO A 488 6.52 -2.92 29.22
N ALA A 489 6.13 -4.05 29.80
CA ALA A 489 4.91 -4.76 29.40
C ALA A 489 3.64 -3.94 29.68
N ARG A 490 3.62 -3.15 30.76
CA ARG A 490 2.55 -2.16 31.01
C ARG A 490 2.56 -1.01 30.01
N GLY A 491 3.72 -0.49 29.63
CA GLY A 491 3.85 0.53 28.58
C GLY A 491 3.33 0.06 27.22
N VAL A 492 3.54 -1.22 26.90
CA VAL A 492 3.00 -1.87 25.69
C VAL A 492 1.46 -1.85 25.65
N ALA A 493 0.77 -1.84 26.79
CA ALA A 493 -0.69 -1.70 26.82
C ALA A 493 -1.17 -0.36 26.24
N VAL A 494 -0.41 0.73 26.42
CA VAL A 494 -0.69 2.05 25.83
C VAL A 494 -0.58 2.00 24.30
N VAL A 495 0.49 1.36 23.80
CA VAL A 495 0.69 1.17 22.35
C VAL A 495 -0.43 0.33 21.73
N ARG A 496 -0.95 -0.68 22.45
CA ARG A 496 -2.10 -1.48 22.01
C ARG A 496 -3.41 -0.70 21.98
N ALA A 497 -3.58 0.28 22.86
CA ALA A 497 -4.81 1.05 22.96
C ALA A 497 -4.97 2.04 21.78
N ALA A 498 -3.87 2.61 21.29
CA ALA A 498 -3.89 3.62 20.24
C ALA A 498 -2.79 3.40 19.17
N PRO A 499 -2.78 2.24 18.47
CA PRO A 499 -1.71 1.91 17.53
C PRO A 499 -1.61 2.89 16.36
N MET A 500 -2.74 3.49 15.95
CA MET A 500 -2.78 4.49 14.87
C MET A 500 -2.17 5.82 15.30
N THR A 501 -2.47 6.26 16.51
CA THR A 501 -1.88 7.47 17.08
C THR A 501 -0.38 7.32 17.21
N VAL A 502 0.09 6.19 17.74
CA VAL A 502 1.52 5.92 17.86
C VAL A 502 2.21 5.96 16.49
N TYR A 503 1.59 5.36 15.47
CA TYR A 503 2.13 5.38 14.11
C TYR A 503 2.17 6.79 13.49
N LEU A 504 1.09 7.58 13.63
CA LEU A 504 1.05 8.96 13.12
C LEU A 504 2.05 9.86 13.85
N VAL A 505 2.17 9.73 15.17
CA VAL A 505 3.18 10.45 15.96
C VAL A 505 4.59 10.07 15.51
N TYR A 506 4.84 8.79 15.25
CA TYR A 506 6.10 8.32 14.68
C TYR A 506 6.38 8.97 13.31
N LEU A 507 5.41 9.00 12.39
CA LEU A 507 5.58 9.66 11.09
C LEU A 507 5.89 11.16 11.23
N CYS A 508 5.16 11.87 12.11
CA CYS A 508 5.44 13.27 12.42
C CYS A 508 6.86 13.45 12.99
N ALA A 509 7.27 12.61 13.93
CA ALA A 509 8.61 12.67 14.52
C ALA A 509 9.70 12.42 13.46
N MET A 510 9.49 11.48 12.54
CA MET A 510 10.41 11.24 11.42
C MET A 510 10.50 12.45 10.47
N LEU A 511 9.36 13.09 10.15
CA LEU A 511 9.34 14.31 9.33
C LEU A 511 10.12 15.47 9.99
N VAL A 512 9.92 15.67 11.29
CA VAL A 512 10.67 16.68 12.06
C VAL A 512 12.16 16.35 12.06
N LEU A 513 12.52 15.09 12.30
CA LEU A 513 13.91 14.64 12.27
C LEU A 513 14.56 14.90 10.89
N GLU A 514 13.84 14.67 9.79
CA GLU A 514 14.35 15.00 8.45
C GLU A 514 14.55 16.50 8.26
N GLY A 515 13.59 17.32 8.69
CA GLY A 515 13.76 18.78 8.65
C GLY A 515 15.02 19.22 9.39
N LEU A 516 15.24 18.69 10.59
CA LEU A 516 16.44 18.97 11.40
C LEU A 516 17.74 18.50 10.71
N VAL A 517 17.72 17.32 10.11
CA VAL A 517 18.87 16.78 9.36
C VAL A 517 19.15 17.62 8.11
N GLY A 518 18.11 18.08 7.40
CA GLY A 518 18.23 18.99 6.26
C GLY A 518 18.87 20.33 6.66
N VAL A 519 18.43 20.91 7.78
CA VAL A 519 19.03 22.12 8.37
C VAL A 519 20.50 21.88 8.71
N ALA A 520 20.82 20.77 9.40
CA ALA A 520 22.19 20.46 9.82
C ALA A 520 23.15 20.23 8.63
N ARG A 521 22.65 19.76 7.49
CA ARG A 521 23.43 19.58 6.25
C ARG A 521 23.56 20.85 5.41
N GLY A 522 23.07 21.99 5.89
CA GLY A 522 23.16 23.26 5.18
C GLY A 522 22.19 23.37 3.99
N ALA A 523 21.16 22.52 3.89
CA ALA A 523 20.12 22.69 2.86
C ALA A 523 19.28 23.97 3.06
N VAL A 524 19.36 24.59 4.24
CA VAL A 524 18.78 25.91 4.56
C VAL A 524 19.88 26.99 4.47
N ALA A 525 20.69 26.97 3.41
CA ALA A 525 21.76 27.93 3.17
C ALA A 525 21.40 29.10 2.24
N SER A 526 20.13 29.27 1.85
CA SER A 526 19.72 30.43 1.04
C SER A 526 18.35 30.99 1.45
N GLY A 527 18.34 31.81 2.50
CA GLY A 527 17.38 32.89 2.68
C GLY A 527 15.98 32.54 3.21
N GLY A 528 15.72 32.95 4.45
CA GLY A 528 14.37 33.13 4.98
C GLY A 528 14.28 32.73 6.44
N GLY A 529 14.04 33.71 7.33
CA GLY A 529 13.65 33.45 8.72
C GLY A 529 12.24 32.82 8.80
N ILE A 530 11.37 33.36 9.64
CA ILE A 530 9.96 32.90 9.73
C ILE A 530 9.20 33.14 8.40
N GLU A 531 9.72 33.95 7.47
CA GLU A 531 9.11 34.24 6.16
C GLU A 531 8.86 33.00 5.28
N TRP A 532 9.64 31.93 5.42
CA TRP A 532 9.34 30.67 4.73
C TRP A 532 8.01 30.05 5.20
N LEU A 533 7.61 30.27 6.46
CA LEU A 533 6.33 29.77 7.00
C LEU A 533 5.12 30.51 6.44
N THR A 534 5.28 31.76 5.99
CA THR A 534 4.19 32.59 5.43
C THR A 534 4.04 32.41 3.92
N GLN A 535 4.92 31.67 3.26
CA GLN A 535 4.76 31.34 1.85
C GLN A 535 3.50 30.47 1.64
N PRO A 536 2.63 30.79 0.66
CA PRO A 536 1.40 30.02 0.41
C PRO A 536 1.65 28.53 0.19
N ARG A 537 2.76 28.17 -0.47
CA ARG A 537 3.20 26.78 -0.70
C ARG A 537 3.46 26.05 0.62
N THR A 538 4.21 26.67 1.53
CA THR A 538 4.52 26.12 2.86
C THR A 538 3.28 25.97 3.72
N MET A 539 2.41 27.00 3.76
CA MET A 539 1.15 26.92 4.51
C MET A 539 0.23 25.81 3.99
N PHE A 540 0.14 25.65 2.67
CA PHE A 540 -0.64 24.57 2.07
C PHE A 540 -0.02 23.20 2.35
N ALA A 541 1.31 23.05 2.28
CA ALA A 541 1.99 21.80 2.61
C ALA A 541 1.78 21.40 4.09
N ILE A 542 1.86 22.36 5.01
CA ILE A 542 1.58 22.18 6.43
C ILE A 542 0.11 21.83 6.64
N GLY A 543 -0.82 22.55 6.00
CA GLY A 543 -2.26 22.27 6.06
C GLY A 543 -2.60 20.88 5.54
N LEU A 544 -1.98 20.48 4.41
CA LEU A 544 -2.13 19.17 3.80
C LEU A 544 -1.62 18.06 4.73
N MET A 545 -0.56 18.30 5.51
CA MET A 545 -0.03 17.35 6.49
C MET A 545 -0.86 17.30 7.79
N ALA A 546 -1.20 18.48 8.34
CA ALA A 546 -1.82 18.62 9.65
C ALA A 546 -3.31 18.24 9.64
N MET A 547 -4.07 18.60 8.60
CA MET A 547 -5.51 18.41 8.55
C MET A 547 -5.90 16.91 8.49
N PRO A 548 -5.30 16.06 7.65
CA PRO A 548 -5.59 14.63 7.62
C PRO A 548 -5.10 13.90 8.86
N THR A 549 -3.96 14.32 9.42
CA THR A 549 -3.44 13.79 10.70
C THR A 549 -4.39 14.10 11.85
N LEU A 550 -4.86 15.36 11.93
CA LEU A 550 -5.85 15.79 12.92
C LEU A 550 -7.19 15.07 12.72
N LEU A 551 -7.69 14.97 11.49
CA LEU A 551 -8.93 14.24 11.20
C LEU A 551 -8.81 12.75 11.54
N ALA A 552 -7.68 12.12 11.23
CA ALA A 552 -7.41 10.73 11.59
C ALA A 552 -7.40 10.57 13.12
N PHE A 553 -6.64 11.40 13.84
CA PHE A 553 -6.58 11.41 15.30
C PHE A 553 -7.98 11.57 15.94
N LEU A 554 -8.72 12.60 15.52
CA LEU A 554 -10.07 12.88 16.00
C LEU A 554 -11.08 11.79 15.64
N TRP A 555 -10.93 11.13 14.49
CA TRP A 555 -11.85 10.08 14.04
C TRP A 555 -11.57 8.72 14.69
N PHE A 556 -10.28 8.40 14.91
CA PHE A 556 -9.85 7.11 15.44
C PHE A 556 -9.90 7.03 16.97
N GLU A 557 -9.51 8.08 17.70
CA GLU A 557 -9.50 8.03 19.15
C GLU A 557 -10.88 8.22 19.76
N ARG A 558 -11.71 9.14 19.22
CA ARG A 558 -13.08 9.38 19.72
C ARG A 558 -14.04 8.19 19.54
N ARG A 559 -13.65 7.16 18.79
CA ARG A 559 -14.44 5.92 18.59
C ARG A 559 -13.88 4.69 19.28
N SER A 560 -12.75 4.82 20.00
CA SER A 560 -12.18 3.74 20.81
C SER A 560 -12.62 3.80 22.29
N ASP A 561 -13.60 4.64 22.64
CA ASP A 561 -14.05 4.77 24.02
C ASP A 561 -14.80 3.52 24.54
N ARG A 562 -14.05 2.81 25.40
CA ARG A 562 -14.38 1.91 26.53
C ARG A 562 -14.88 0.48 26.25
N PRO A 563 -14.12 -0.56 26.67
CA PRO A 563 -14.74 -1.71 27.30
C PRO A 563 -15.30 -1.22 28.65
N GLY A 564 -16.62 -1.07 28.74
CA GLY A 564 -17.25 -0.93 30.06
C GLY A 564 -16.96 -2.17 30.91
N PRO A 565 -16.93 -2.06 32.25
CA PRO A 565 -16.92 -3.25 33.11
C PRO A 565 -18.11 -4.15 32.73
N PRO A 566 -17.97 -5.49 32.84
CA PRO A 566 -19.08 -6.40 32.61
C PRO A 566 -20.15 -6.12 33.67
N GLU A 567 -21.15 -5.35 33.31
CA GLU A 567 -22.38 -5.23 34.08
C GLU A 567 -23.05 -6.60 34.01
N ALA A 568 -23.21 -7.25 35.16
CA ALA A 568 -23.88 -8.54 35.25
C ALA A 568 -25.33 -8.35 34.78
N ASP A 569 -25.70 -8.93 33.64
CA ASP A 569 -27.08 -8.96 33.19
C ASP A 569 -27.92 -9.73 34.25
N PRO A 570 -29.11 -9.23 34.63
CA PRO A 570 -30.05 -9.99 35.46
C PRO A 570 -30.51 -11.25 34.71
N PRO A 571 -30.89 -12.33 35.42
CA PRO A 571 -31.30 -13.58 34.78
C PRO A 571 -32.56 -13.36 33.93
N GLU A 572 -32.44 -13.50 32.60
CA GLU A 572 -33.60 -13.57 31.70
C GLU A 572 -34.29 -14.93 31.81
N PRO A 573 -35.63 -14.97 31.73
CA PRO A 573 -36.42 -16.19 31.83
C PRO A 573 -36.18 -17.12 30.63
N PRO A 574 -36.35 -18.44 30.79
CA PRO A 574 -36.13 -19.39 29.72
C PRO A 574 -37.32 -19.35 28.77
N ASP A 575 -37.16 -18.93 27.51
CA ASP A 575 -38.10 -19.33 26.46
C ASP A 575 -37.58 -19.27 25.01
N GLU A 576 -38.04 -20.30 24.30
CA GLU A 576 -38.09 -20.61 22.87
C GLU A 576 -36.77 -20.69 22.07
N VAL A 577 -36.35 -21.94 21.88
CA VAL A 577 -35.46 -22.38 20.79
C VAL A 577 -36.15 -22.08 19.46
N VAL A 578 -35.97 -20.86 18.95
CA VAL A 578 -36.18 -20.59 17.53
C VAL A 578 -35.10 -21.37 16.80
N GLU A 579 -35.46 -22.56 16.28
CA GLU A 579 -34.61 -23.34 15.39
C GLU A 579 -34.13 -22.44 14.25
N ALA A 580 -32.87 -22.01 14.33
CA ALA A 580 -32.23 -21.28 13.27
C ALA A 580 -32.10 -22.23 12.07
N ARG A 581 -33.04 -22.11 11.11
CA ARG A 581 -32.97 -22.79 9.81
C ARG A 581 -31.51 -22.75 9.31
N PRO A 582 -30.93 -23.89 8.87
CA PRO A 582 -29.60 -23.91 8.31
C PRO A 582 -29.61 -23.15 6.98
N ARG A 583 -29.33 -21.84 7.03
CA ARG A 583 -29.13 -21.02 5.84
C ARG A 583 -27.87 -21.54 5.15
N ARG A 584 -28.03 -22.03 3.91
CA ARG A 584 -26.95 -22.61 3.10
C ARG A 584 -25.72 -21.67 3.05
N VAL A 585 -24.64 -22.09 3.73
CA VAL A 585 -23.37 -21.36 3.99
C VAL A 585 -22.36 -21.45 2.82
N TRP A 586 -22.75 -22.00 1.67
CA TRP A 586 -21.78 -22.45 0.67
C TRP A 586 -20.90 -21.36 0.00
N PRO A 587 -21.37 -20.12 -0.27
CA PRO A 587 -20.51 -19.08 -0.85
C PRO A 587 -19.65 -18.33 0.17
N GLU A 588 -19.95 -18.41 1.47
CA GLU A 588 -19.22 -17.67 2.51
C GLU A 588 -17.71 -17.98 2.58
N PRO A 589 -17.24 -19.25 2.59
CA PRO A 589 -15.81 -19.53 2.65
C PRO A 589 -15.08 -19.09 1.38
N VAL A 590 -15.74 -19.17 0.22
CA VAL A 590 -15.17 -18.73 -1.07
C VAL A 590 -15.01 -17.21 -1.06
N ALA A 591 -16.04 -16.46 -0.68
CA ALA A 591 -15.97 -15.00 -0.58
C ALA A 591 -14.95 -14.54 0.47
N ALA A 592 -14.88 -15.21 1.62
CA ALA A 592 -13.90 -14.90 2.66
C ALA A 592 -12.46 -15.20 2.19
N GLY A 593 -12.25 -16.34 1.52
CA GLY A 593 -10.95 -16.71 0.94
C GLY A 593 -10.50 -15.74 -0.14
N LEU A 594 -11.35 -15.47 -1.14
CA LEU A 594 -11.07 -14.49 -2.19
C LEU A 594 -10.84 -13.08 -1.61
N GLY A 595 -11.63 -12.69 -0.61
CA GLY A 595 -11.49 -11.41 0.08
C GLY A 595 -10.12 -11.24 0.71
N VAL A 596 -9.61 -12.29 1.37
CA VAL A 596 -8.29 -12.27 1.99
C VAL A 596 -7.17 -12.36 0.96
N VAL A 597 -7.31 -13.17 -0.09
CA VAL A 597 -6.32 -13.27 -1.18
C VAL A 597 -6.15 -11.92 -1.86
N TYR A 598 -7.24 -11.27 -2.30
CA TYR A 598 -7.15 -9.95 -2.92
C TYR A 598 -6.73 -8.86 -1.94
N GLY A 599 -7.16 -8.93 -0.68
CA GLY A 599 -6.69 -8.01 0.36
C GLY A 599 -5.19 -8.11 0.59
N ALA A 600 -4.65 -9.33 0.70
CA ALA A 600 -3.22 -9.58 0.84
C ALA A 600 -2.46 -9.17 -0.43
N LEU A 601 -3.00 -9.46 -1.61
CA LEU A 601 -2.42 -9.07 -2.89
C LEU A 601 -2.29 -7.55 -3.01
N GLY A 602 -3.32 -6.79 -2.62
CA GLY A 602 -3.26 -5.33 -2.60
C GLY A 602 -2.25 -4.77 -1.60
N VAL A 603 -2.21 -5.30 -0.37
CA VAL A 603 -1.25 -4.86 0.66
C VAL A 603 0.20 -5.19 0.27
N LEU A 604 0.47 -6.42 -0.14
CA LEU A 604 1.80 -6.84 -0.60
C LEU A 604 2.18 -6.14 -1.89
N GLY A 605 1.22 -5.92 -2.79
CA GLY A 605 1.45 -5.22 -4.04
C GLY A 605 1.94 -3.80 -3.79
N PHE A 606 1.29 -3.06 -2.90
CA PHE A 606 1.78 -1.74 -2.49
C PHE A 606 3.15 -1.78 -1.82
N ALA A 607 3.45 -2.85 -1.09
CA ALA A 607 4.77 -3.02 -0.48
C ALA A 607 5.88 -3.18 -1.53
N VAL A 608 5.56 -3.80 -2.68
CA VAL A 608 6.50 -4.10 -3.77
C VAL A 608 6.62 -2.99 -4.81
N THR A 609 5.49 -2.41 -5.23
CA THR A 609 5.46 -1.34 -6.26
C THR A 609 5.64 0.06 -5.68
N GLY A 610 5.63 0.17 -4.35
CA GLY A 610 5.26 1.42 -3.72
C GLY A 610 3.94 1.90 -4.30
N LEU A 611 3.77 3.21 -4.34
CA LEU A 611 2.52 3.82 -4.74
C LEU A 611 2.70 4.92 -5.80
N SER A 612 3.93 5.43 -5.93
CA SER A 612 4.37 6.39 -6.95
C SER A 612 5.36 5.78 -7.95
N GLY A 613 5.55 4.45 -7.90
CA GLY A 613 6.35 3.68 -8.87
C GLY A 613 7.88 3.84 -8.74
N TRP A 614 8.36 4.42 -7.64
CA TRP A 614 9.81 4.60 -7.38
C TRP A 614 10.56 3.27 -7.16
N THR A 615 9.86 2.17 -6.88
CA THR A 615 10.49 0.87 -6.65
C THR A 615 10.57 0.08 -7.96
N GLN A 616 11.75 -0.51 -8.21
CA GLN A 616 12.11 -1.17 -9.47
C GLN A 616 11.29 -2.43 -9.81
N SER A 617 10.58 -3.04 -8.86
CA SER A 617 9.78 -4.25 -9.09
C SER A 617 8.33 -3.94 -9.46
N SER A 618 7.96 -4.22 -10.71
CA SER A 618 6.59 -4.20 -11.22
C SER A 618 5.86 -5.54 -11.07
N GLU A 619 6.47 -6.54 -10.43
CA GLU A 619 5.92 -7.89 -10.33
C GLU A 619 5.94 -8.43 -8.91
N LEU A 620 4.86 -9.10 -8.52
CA LEU A 620 4.72 -9.84 -7.27
C LEU A 620 4.35 -11.30 -7.60
N LEU A 621 5.23 -12.24 -7.27
CA LEU A 621 5.05 -13.68 -7.59
C LEU A 621 4.81 -13.93 -9.11
N GLY A 622 5.45 -13.13 -9.98
CA GLY A 622 5.28 -13.20 -11.44
C GLY A 622 3.98 -12.60 -11.98
N LEU A 623 3.15 -12.00 -11.10
CA LEU A 623 2.00 -11.19 -11.49
C LEU A 623 2.44 -9.74 -11.61
N PRO A 624 2.31 -9.09 -12.79
CA PRO A 624 2.58 -7.67 -12.89
C PRO A 624 1.48 -6.89 -12.15
N ILE A 625 1.96 -5.99 -11.31
CA ILE A 625 1.16 -5.19 -10.40
C ILE A 625 1.54 -3.73 -10.55
N ASP A 626 0.54 -2.88 -10.39
CA ASP A 626 0.69 -1.43 -10.39
C ASP A 626 -0.14 -0.85 -9.24
N PRO A 627 0.15 0.38 -8.79
CA PRO A 627 -0.56 1.02 -7.67
C PRO A 627 -2.09 1.04 -7.81
N MET A 628 -2.62 1.15 -9.03
CA MET A 628 -4.06 1.14 -9.29
C MET A 628 -4.65 -0.26 -9.16
N ALA A 629 -4.02 -1.27 -9.75
CA ALA A 629 -4.42 -2.66 -9.57
C ALA A 629 -4.40 -3.04 -8.08
N ASN A 630 -3.36 -2.63 -7.35
CA ASN A 630 -3.23 -2.87 -5.91
C ASN A 630 -4.35 -2.23 -5.10
N LEU A 631 -4.78 -1.01 -5.45
CA LEU A 631 -5.94 -0.37 -4.81
C LEU A 631 -7.22 -1.15 -5.06
N ILE A 632 -7.43 -1.59 -6.30
CA ILE A 632 -8.61 -2.38 -6.67
C ILE A 632 -8.60 -3.72 -5.92
N HIS A 633 -7.46 -4.43 -5.86
CA HIS A 633 -7.31 -5.67 -5.10
C HIS A 633 -7.62 -5.47 -3.62
N LEU A 634 -7.07 -4.42 -3.02
CA LEU A 634 -7.32 -4.09 -1.62
C LEU A 634 -8.81 -3.80 -1.35
N LEU A 635 -9.43 -2.95 -2.17
CA LEU A 635 -10.84 -2.57 -2.03
C LEU A 635 -11.79 -3.75 -2.32
N LEU A 636 -11.47 -4.59 -3.30
CA LEU A 636 -12.20 -5.81 -3.61
C LEU A 636 -12.10 -6.82 -2.47
N GLY A 637 -10.89 -7.00 -1.95
CA GLY A 637 -10.62 -7.89 -0.82
C GLY A 637 -11.46 -7.51 0.40
N TRP A 638 -11.43 -6.22 0.73
CA TRP A 638 -12.30 -5.66 1.75
C TRP A 638 -13.79 -5.86 1.41
N TYR A 639 -14.23 -5.47 0.23
CA TYR A 639 -15.62 -5.57 -0.20
C TYR A 639 -16.21 -6.96 0.06
N LEU A 640 -15.48 -8.02 -0.29
CA LEU A 640 -15.88 -9.41 -0.07
C LEU A 640 -15.95 -9.77 1.42
N VAL A 641 -14.94 -9.42 2.22
CA VAL A 641 -14.95 -9.61 3.69
C VAL A 641 -16.14 -8.88 4.33
N HIS A 642 -16.47 -7.69 3.82
CA HIS A 642 -17.63 -6.93 4.29
C HIS A 642 -18.95 -7.60 3.91
N CYS A 643 -19.08 -8.12 2.69
CA CYS A 643 -20.26 -8.88 2.27
C CYS A 643 -20.46 -10.15 3.12
N VAL A 644 -19.39 -10.84 3.50
CA VAL A 644 -19.43 -11.98 4.44
C VAL A 644 -19.95 -11.51 5.80
N HIS A 645 -19.43 -10.41 6.33
CA HIS A 645 -19.88 -9.86 7.61
C HIS A 645 -21.36 -9.43 7.60
N LEU A 646 -21.83 -8.89 6.47
CA LEU A 646 -23.23 -8.51 6.27
C LEU A 646 -24.14 -9.67 5.87
N GLN A 647 -23.58 -10.87 5.65
CA GLN A 647 -24.29 -12.05 5.13
C GLN A 647 -25.02 -11.80 3.80
N THR A 648 -24.44 -10.97 2.92
CA THR A 648 -25.03 -10.61 1.62
C THR A 648 -24.54 -11.48 0.46
N VAL A 649 -23.54 -12.35 0.70
CA VAL A 649 -22.91 -13.23 -0.32
C VAL A 649 -23.85 -14.27 -0.94
N GLY A 650 -25.04 -14.46 -0.35
CA GLY A 650 -26.08 -15.34 -0.91
C GLY A 650 -26.81 -14.74 -2.12
N GLY A 651 -26.65 -13.44 -2.40
CA GLY A 651 -27.22 -12.79 -3.58
C GLY A 651 -26.22 -12.63 -4.74
N PRO A 652 -26.70 -12.33 -5.96
CA PRO A 652 -25.81 -12.15 -7.13
C PRO A 652 -24.97 -10.87 -7.09
N GLY A 653 -25.42 -9.83 -6.38
CA GLY A 653 -24.78 -8.51 -6.35
C GLY A 653 -23.27 -8.53 -6.02
N PRO A 654 -22.85 -9.16 -4.90
CA PRO A 654 -21.43 -9.28 -4.55
C PRO A 654 -20.56 -9.91 -5.63
N TRP A 655 -21.10 -10.89 -6.34
CA TRP A 655 -20.40 -11.62 -7.37
C TRP A 655 -20.30 -10.82 -8.68
N LEU A 656 -21.35 -10.07 -9.05
CA LEU A 656 -21.31 -9.15 -10.19
C LEU A 656 -20.29 -8.02 -9.98
N VAL A 657 -20.26 -7.42 -8.79
CA VAL A 657 -19.27 -6.36 -8.46
C VAL A 657 -17.85 -6.93 -8.50
N THR A 658 -17.66 -8.16 -8.02
CA THR A 658 -16.36 -8.86 -8.08
C THR A 658 -15.90 -9.08 -9.53
N ALA A 659 -16.81 -9.50 -10.41
CA ALA A 659 -16.52 -9.67 -11.84
C ALA A 659 -16.11 -8.34 -12.50
N ILE A 660 -16.86 -7.26 -12.24
CA ILE A 660 -16.55 -5.92 -12.75
C ILE A 660 -15.19 -5.43 -12.23
N ALA A 661 -14.88 -5.68 -10.96
CA ALA A 661 -13.62 -5.27 -10.35
C ALA A 661 -12.37 -5.97 -10.95
N CYS A 662 -12.55 -7.11 -11.62
CA CYS A 662 -11.46 -7.82 -12.28
C CYS A 662 -11.07 -7.19 -13.63
N VAL A 663 -11.93 -6.36 -14.24
CA VAL A 663 -11.70 -5.79 -15.58
C VAL A 663 -10.54 -4.80 -15.63
N PRO A 664 -10.44 -3.77 -14.75
CA PRO A 664 -9.40 -2.76 -14.90
C PRO A 664 -7.97 -3.31 -14.87
N PRO A 665 -7.58 -4.20 -13.93
CA PRO A 665 -6.22 -4.73 -13.96
C PRO A 665 -5.91 -5.56 -15.22
N MET A 666 -6.91 -6.19 -15.86
CA MET A 666 -6.69 -6.92 -17.12
C MET A 666 -6.35 -5.99 -18.30
N ILE A 667 -6.80 -4.74 -18.26
CA ILE A 667 -6.56 -3.73 -19.31
C ILE A 667 -5.38 -2.81 -18.99
N THR A 668 -5.03 -2.61 -17.72
CA THR A 668 -3.95 -1.69 -17.31
C THR A 668 -2.59 -2.37 -17.22
N THR A 669 -2.49 -3.63 -16.78
CA THR A 669 -1.19 -4.34 -16.61
C THR A 669 -0.90 -5.40 -17.67
N VAL A 670 -1.66 -5.37 -18.77
CA VAL A 670 -1.68 -6.31 -19.92
C VAL A 670 -0.58 -7.38 -19.86
N SER A 671 -0.92 -8.56 -19.33
CA SER A 671 0.00 -9.69 -19.24
C SER A 671 -0.77 -11.02 -19.28
N GLY A 672 -0.15 -12.06 -19.84
CA GLY A 672 -0.78 -13.38 -19.91
C GLY A 672 -1.20 -13.92 -18.53
N VAL A 673 -0.36 -13.71 -17.52
CA VAL A 673 -0.62 -14.14 -16.12
C VAL A 673 -1.73 -13.31 -15.48
N GLY A 674 -1.68 -11.98 -15.60
CA GLY A 674 -2.70 -11.10 -15.02
C GLY A 674 -4.08 -11.31 -15.66
N THR A 675 -4.14 -11.47 -16.98
CA THR A 675 -5.37 -11.80 -17.69
C THR A 675 -5.93 -13.16 -17.25
N ALA A 676 -5.06 -14.17 -17.05
CA ALA A 676 -5.50 -15.49 -16.60
C ALA A 676 -6.06 -15.48 -15.17
N VAL A 677 -5.35 -14.86 -14.22
CA VAL A 677 -5.76 -14.81 -12.80
C VAL A 677 -7.10 -14.07 -12.65
N HIS A 678 -7.21 -12.86 -13.20
CA HIS A 678 -8.39 -12.03 -13.03
C HIS A 678 -9.54 -12.51 -13.90
N GLY A 679 -9.25 -13.07 -15.09
CA GLY A 679 -10.23 -13.74 -15.94
C GLY A 679 -10.84 -14.96 -15.27
N ALA A 680 -10.04 -15.80 -14.61
CA ALA A 680 -10.53 -16.95 -13.86
C ALA A 680 -11.45 -16.53 -12.70
N THR A 681 -11.06 -15.51 -11.93
CA THR A 681 -11.92 -14.96 -10.86
C THR A 681 -13.22 -14.38 -11.42
N MET A 682 -13.14 -13.64 -12.54
CA MET A 682 -14.33 -13.07 -13.19
C MET A 682 -15.31 -14.18 -13.61
N VAL A 683 -14.82 -15.25 -14.25
CA VAL A 683 -15.65 -16.39 -14.66
C VAL A 683 -16.27 -17.09 -13.45
N ALA A 684 -15.50 -17.35 -12.40
CA ALA A 684 -16.00 -17.97 -11.18
C ALA A 684 -17.07 -17.10 -10.48
N ALA A 685 -16.85 -15.79 -10.43
CA ALA A 685 -17.81 -14.85 -9.86
C ALA A 685 -19.11 -14.80 -10.69
N LEU A 686 -19.04 -14.76 -12.02
CA LEU A 686 -20.23 -14.81 -12.87
C LEU A 686 -21.01 -16.12 -12.70
N ALA A 687 -20.30 -17.26 -12.60
CA ALA A 687 -20.94 -18.55 -12.32
C ALA A 687 -21.66 -18.55 -10.96
N LEU A 688 -21.04 -18.00 -9.91
CA LEU A 688 -21.65 -17.88 -8.59
C LEU A 688 -22.85 -16.91 -8.59
N ALA A 689 -22.76 -15.81 -9.34
CA ALA A 689 -23.88 -14.89 -9.54
C ALA A 689 -25.08 -15.61 -10.17
N LEU A 690 -24.85 -16.42 -11.22
CA LEU A 690 -25.88 -17.21 -11.89
C LEU A 690 -26.52 -18.24 -10.94
N VAL A 691 -25.71 -18.94 -10.14
CA VAL A 691 -26.19 -19.90 -9.13
C VAL A 691 -27.07 -19.20 -8.09
N CYS A 692 -26.71 -17.99 -7.65
CA CYS A 692 -27.49 -17.19 -6.70
C CYS A 692 -28.82 -16.67 -7.26
N VAL A 693 -28.97 -16.58 -8.59
CA VAL A 693 -30.23 -16.16 -9.25
C VAL A 693 -31.20 -17.32 -9.42
N GLN A 694 -30.73 -18.57 -9.45
CA GLN A 694 -31.60 -19.72 -9.70
C GLN A 694 -32.56 -19.97 -8.52
N PRO A 695 -33.90 -19.96 -8.75
CA PRO A 695 -34.87 -20.21 -7.69
C PRO A 695 -34.68 -21.64 -7.14
N SER A 696 -34.61 -21.76 -5.82
CA SER A 696 -34.46 -23.04 -5.13
C SER A 696 -35.66 -23.94 -5.45
N ARG A 697 -35.50 -24.90 -6.36
CA ARG A 697 -36.55 -25.87 -6.73
C ARG A 697 -36.97 -26.83 -5.60
N ALA A 698 -36.43 -26.69 -4.38
CA ALA A 698 -36.54 -27.68 -3.31
C ALA A 698 -37.64 -27.42 -2.26
N GLY A 699 -38.67 -26.62 -2.54
CA GLY A 699 -39.67 -26.21 -1.54
C GLY A 699 -41.15 -26.50 -1.86
N ARG A 700 -41.48 -27.22 -2.94
CA ARG A 700 -42.87 -27.40 -3.39
C ARG A 700 -43.48 -28.80 -3.21
N SER A 701 -42.79 -29.72 -2.55
CA SER A 701 -43.33 -31.06 -2.28
C SER A 701 -43.36 -31.34 -0.77
N GLY A 702 -44.52 -31.18 -0.14
CA GLY A 702 -44.77 -31.75 1.19
C GLY A 702 -45.48 -30.83 2.19
N ALA A 703 -46.72 -30.42 1.90
CA ALA A 703 -47.66 -30.00 2.94
C ALA A 703 -49.08 -30.44 2.52
N ARG A 704 -49.34 -31.76 2.56
CA ARG A 704 -50.72 -32.26 2.66
C ARG A 704 -51.12 -32.08 4.12
N ALA A 705 -52.02 -31.15 4.37
CA ALA A 705 -52.67 -30.97 5.67
C ALA A 705 -53.45 -32.24 6.03
N VAL A 706 -53.21 -32.78 7.22
CA VAL A 706 -54.06 -33.80 7.85
C VAL A 706 -55.04 -33.05 8.77
N PRO A 707 -56.37 -33.22 8.64
CA PRO A 707 -57.31 -32.61 9.56
C PRO A 707 -57.41 -33.47 10.83
N VAL A 708 -57.10 -32.88 11.97
CA VAL A 708 -57.34 -33.50 13.29
C VAL A 708 -58.83 -33.33 13.61
N GLY A 709 -59.57 -34.44 13.59
CA GLY A 709 -60.93 -34.52 14.11
C GLY A 709 -60.93 -34.39 15.62
N GLY A 710 -61.79 -33.51 16.13
CA GLY A 710 -62.04 -33.36 17.56
C GLY A 710 -62.94 -34.48 18.08
N THR A 711 -62.60 -34.99 19.26
CA THR A 711 -63.50 -35.77 20.12
C THR A 711 -63.47 -35.13 21.51
N GLY A 712 -64.56 -34.44 21.85
CA GLY A 712 -64.96 -34.14 23.22
C GLY A 712 -66.27 -34.86 23.49
N GLY A 713 -66.29 -35.65 24.56
CA GLY A 713 -67.40 -36.48 25.03
C GLY A 713 -66.91 -37.34 26.17
#